data_AF-A0A127VBQ5-F1
#
_entry.id   AF-A0A127VBQ5-F1
#
_cell.length_a   1.000
_cell.length_b   1.000
_cell.length_c   1.000
_cell.angle_alpha   90.00
_cell.angle_beta   90.00
_cell.angle_gamma   90.00
#
_symmetry.space_group_name_H-M   'P 1'
#
loop_
_entity.id
_entity.type
_entity.pdbx_description
1 polymer ?
#
loop_
_entity_poly.entity_id
_entity_poly.type
_entity_poly.pdbx_seq_one_letter_code
_entity_poly.pdbx_strand_id
1 'polypeptide(L)'
;MNHFSKCAVTAIFSIVALGANAQNLVHKIPADAKAVVTLKGDNLIELMSVKEFNTTFLGKKMLGKMPESVKGQTKTIEDFGINLSSVFYYYNQSNDSVSYNCVLAPVKNSGQIDDLFKQSDKKFTVNAQLRSFYNHDSTEVVVWNDEMLLFVKSSGKESYFSRPEVSKRLGLPDYSLITDTAATATDSVYVGNDYTTTADAAMTAAEPYPEAPVVRKKKTAVRKHKKAAVRQHKSGHHSLPKHKTSKKYPKRKKIKKAISIDEQPFKDESYAIVDTANSDSIMDENVPVSAYAQDIEIDTATINANKRIAAIKNKEVASWTKKMVSGFFLKDKRNSILSNKDFVKSIDEKAEVTAWIANTEKAVLDFMPTAIFKGINVLNGYGSANVKLYLEKDAIRIGSSITLSNEMAEAFIKINNRKVNKKFLNYVNEDKLTGYMAYALDTKAYLQEYPKLINRMYGSIYKDEADMATDLFSLLLDEEAVSKVIKGDALFIFNGLKQNEVTYKTYEYNEDNFEKDTVTKTKKETSPDFLLLVSTEDTRLLNKLIAYGVKKNVVKDQHSYYEISTLKTPMPLYFAIHDGIIFVGTNVDEMKQIVNNQYQAKVSAKHRDAILKSNFSAYFSAKRLAGKIPANGVTNPQQLIKTNTLLNSLGDIYLKSNQMKGNVFSGEISMDIPAKQENALKYLFSIAEDVEK
;
A
#
# COMPACT_ATOMS: atom_id res chain seq x y z
N MET A 1 16.48 15.26 -64.70
CA MET A 1 15.65 16.08 -63.80
C MET A 1 14.23 15.51 -63.79
N ASN A 2 13.50 15.35 -62.69
CA ASN A 2 13.86 15.53 -61.28
C ASN A 2 13.17 14.48 -60.39
N HIS A 3 13.91 13.46 -59.93
CA HIS A 3 13.50 12.64 -58.79
C HIS A 3 13.69 13.36 -57.44
N PHE A 4 14.47 14.45 -57.42
CA PHE A 4 14.79 15.23 -56.22
C PHE A 4 13.57 15.79 -55.46
N SER A 5 12.51 16.18 -56.17
CA SER A 5 11.32 16.82 -55.55
C SER A 5 10.48 15.85 -54.71
N LYS A 6 10.59 14.53 -54.90
CA LYS A 6 9.86 13.54 -54.07
C LYS A 6 10.62 13.09 -52.82
N CYS A 7 11.94 13.27 -52.75
CA CYS A 7 12.70 13.02 -51.52
C CYS A 7 12.57 14.19 -50.51
N ALA A 8 12.43 15.43 -50.99
CA ALA A 8 12.35 16.61 -50.14
C ALA A 8 11.17 16.58 -49.15
N VAL A 9 9.97 16.17 -49.61
CA VAL A 9 8.77 16.13 -48.75
C VAL A 9 8.90 15.08 -47.62
N THR A 10 9.47 13.91 -47.93
CA THR A 10 9.74 12.86 -46.93
C THR A 10 10.82 13.28 -45.93
N ALA A 11 11.85 14.02 -46.38
CA ALA A 11 12.86 14.59 -45.49
C ALA A 11 12.28 15.65 -44.55
N ILE A 12 11.39 16.52 -45.03
CA ILE A 12 10.73 17.53 -44.19
C ILE A 12 9.86 16.87 -43.10
N PHE A 13 9.09 15.82 -43.41
CA PHE A 13 8.36 15.06 -42.39
C PHE A 13 9.26 14.34 -41.39
N SER A 14 10.46 13.93 -41.81
CA SER A 14 11.47 13.31 -40.94
C SER A 14 12.12 14.33 -39.98
N ILE A 15 12.22 15.61 -40.38
CA ILE A 15 12.74 16.69 -39.54
C ILE A 15 11.73 17.11 -38.45
N VAL A 16 10.42 17.10 -38.75
CA VAL A 16 9.38 17.37 -37.74
C VAL A 16 9.39 16.30 -36.63
N ALA A 17 9.64 15.04 -36.97
CA ALA A 17 9.78 13.95 -36.00
C ALA A 17 11.04 14.09 -35.10
N LEU A 18 12.10 14.75 -35.59
CA LEU A 18 13.29 15.06 -34.79
C LEU A 18 13.06 16.24 -33.83
N GLY A 19 12.29 17.25 -34.24
CA GLY A 19 11.97 18.42 -33.42
C GLY A 19 11.27 18.08 -32.09
N ALA A 20 10.32 17.14 -32.11
CA ALA A 20 9.64 16.68 -30.90
C ALA A 20 10.54 15.85 -29.95
N ASN A 21 11.55 15.16 -30.49
CA ASN A 21 12.48 14.35 -29.69
C ASN A 21 13.59 15.18 -29.02
N ALA A 22 13.96 16.34 -29.58
CA ALA A 22 15.05 17.16 -29.07
C ALA A 22 14.82 17.67 -27.62
N GLN A 23 13.57 17.96 -27.24
CA GLN A 23 13.22 18.43 -25.89
C GLN A 23 13.07 17.30 -24.86
N ASN A 24 13.03 16.02 -25.27
CA ASN A 24 12.86 14.92 -24.32
C ASN A 24 14.20 14.50 -23.69
N LEU A 25 14.38 14.86 -22.41
CA LEU A 25 15.61 14.63 -21.65
C LEU A 25 15.88 13.16 -21.27
N VAL A 26 14.99 12.21 -21.59
CA VAL A 26 15.21 10.77 -21.31
C VAL A 26 16.55 10.25 -21.86
N HIS A 27 17.00 10.79 -23.00
CA HIS A 27 18.26 10.41 -23.61
C HIS A 27 19.48 10.78 -22.73
N LYS A 28 19.37 11.80 -21.88
CA LYS A 28 20.41 12.23 -20.93
C LYS A 28 20.47 11.37 -19.65
N ILE A 29 19.52 10.44 -19.41
CA ILE A 29 19.54 9.52 -18.27
C ILE A 29 20.46 8.32 -18.58
N PRO A 30 21.45 7.99 -17.74
CA PRO A 30 22.33 6.83 -17.98
C PRO A 30 21.65 5.46 -17.89
N ALA A 31 22.18 4.50 -18.66
CA ALA A 31 21.68 3.13 -18.78
C ALA A 31 21.69 2.30 -17.48
N ASP A 32 22.51 2.69 -16.52
CA ASP A 32 22.68 2.02 -15.24
C ASP A 32 21.87 2.69 -14.10
N ALA A 33 20.97 3.63 -14.41
CA ALA A 33 20.04 4.17 -13.41
C ALA A 33 19.25 3.05 -12.70
N LYS A 34 19.13 3.15 -11.38
CA LYS A 34 18.51 2.11 -10.52
C LYS A 34 17.01 2.30 -10.39
N ALA A 35 16.54 3.54 -10.50
CA ALA A 35 15.14 3.90 -10.64
C ALA A 35 15.00 5.14 -11.54
N VAL A 36 13.86 5.26 -12.23
CA VAL A 36 13.46 6.43 -13.02
C VAL A 36 11.98 6.70 -12.77
N VAL A 37 11.62 7.94 -12.45
CA VAL A 37 10.22 8.40 -12.42
C VAL A 37 10.04 9.43 -13.52
N THR A 38 9.12 9.14 -14.44
CA THR A 38 8.68 10.00 -15.53
C THR A 38 7.41 10.71 -15.11
N LEU A 39 7.34 12.03 -15.31
CA LEU A 39 6.19 12.88 -14.99
C LEU A 39 5.83 13.74 -16.22
N LYS A 40 4.59 13.66 -16.70
CA LYS A 40 4.12 14.33 -17.91
C LYS A 40 3.43 15.65 -17.62
N GLY A 41 4.11 16.76 -17.86
CA GLY A 41 3.57 18.09 -17.64
C GLY A 41 2.44 18.47 -18.61
N ASP A 42 2.52 18.01 -19.85
CA ASP A 42 1.46 18.08 -20.86
C ASP A 42 0.15 17.43 -20.37
N ASN A 43 0.16 16.12 -20.06
CA ASN A 43 -1.05 15.42 -19.61
C ASN A 43 -1.66 16.04 -18.33
N LEU A 44 -0.84 16.62 -17.45
CA LEU A 44 -1.31 17.26 -16.22
C LEU A 44 -1.91 18.64 -16.47
N ILE A 45 -1.36 19.42 -17.42
CA ILE A 45 -1.89 20.74 -17.79
C ILE A 45 -3.23 20.64 -18.53
N GLU A 46 -3.48 19.54 -19.26
CA GLU A 46 -4.81 19.24 -19.81
C GLU A 46 -5.88 19.03 -18.72
N LEU A 47 -5.49 18.63 -17.50
CA LEU A 47 -6.39 18.35 -16.37
C LEU A 47 -6.48 19.52 -15.36
N MET A 48 -5.43 20.33 -15.24
CA MET A 48 -5.41 21.49 -14.35
C MET A 48 -4.54 22.59 -14.97
N SER A 49 -5.15 23.74 -15.25
CA SER A 49 -4.37 24.88 -15.75
C SER A 49 -3.37 25.34 -14.69
N VAL A 50 -2.22 25.85 -15.13
CA VAL A 50 -1.13 26.20 -14.21
C VAL A 50 -1.56 27.30 -13.22
N LYS A 51 -2.42 28.23 -13.66
CA LYS A 51 -3.09 29.21 -12.79
C LYS A 51 -3.92 28.57 -11.67
N GLU A 52 -4.61 27.46 -11.92
CA GLU A 52 -5.34 26.71 -10.89
C GLU A 52 -4.38 25.96 -9.96
N PHE A 53 -3.33 25.33 -10.51
CA PHE A 53 -2.29 24.67 -9.70
C PHE A 53 -1.69 25.62 -8.66
N ASN A 54 -1.38 26.86 -9.05
CA ASN A 54 -0.88 27.92 -8.15
C ASN A 54 -1.81 28.19 -6.95
N THR A 55 -3.11 27.85 -7.03
CA THR A 55 -4.08 28.02 -5.94
C THR A 55 -4.25 26.78 -5.03
N THR A 56 -3.76 25.61 -5.44
CA THR A 56 -3.76 24.40 -4.61
C THR A 56 -2.83 24.55 -3.40
N PHE A 57 -3.00 23.69 -2.40
CA PHE A 57 -2.03 23.57 -1.30
C PHE A 57 -0.58 23.40 -1.77
N LEU A 58 -0.29 22.48 -2.70
CA LEU A 58 1.09 22.26 -3.16
C LEU A 58 1.63 23.45 -3.95
N GLY A 59 0.82 24.11 -4.77
CA GLY A 59 1.20 25.35 -5.46
C GLY A 59 1.54 26.46 -4.46
N LYS A 60 0.66 26.73 -3.48
CA LYS A 60 0.91 27.67 -2.38
C LYS A 60 2.17 27.33 -1.59
N LYS A 61 2.43 26.04 -1.33
CA LYS A 61 3.60 25.55 -0.59
C LYS A 61 4.91 25.69 -1.38
N MET A 62 4.86 25.58 -2.72
CA MET A 62 6.00 25.88 -3.60
C MET A 62 6.27 27.39 -3.66
N LEU A 63 5.23 28.20 -3.88
CA LEU A 63 5.33 29.67 -3.91
C LEU A 63 5.80 30.24 -2.55
N GLY A 64 5.31 29.70 -1.44
CA GLY A 64 5.72 30.07 -0.09
C GLY A 64 7.16 29.72 0.28
N LYS A 65 7.87 28.94 -0.55
CA LYS A 65 9.32 28.68 -0.44
C LYS A 65 10.18 29.62 -1.29
N MET A 66 9.59 30.58 -2.01
CA MET A 66 10.33 31.71 -2.59
C MET A 66 10.83 32.67 -1.49
N PRO A 67 11.94 33.41 -1.74
CA PRO A 67 12.41 34.46 -0.84
C PRO A 67 11.37 35.58 -0.65
N GLU A 68 11.41 36.28 0.48
CA GLU A 68 10.40 37.29 0.82
C GLU A 68 10.45 38.50 -0.14
N SER A 69 11.64 38.84 -0.62
CA SER A 69 11.91 39.78 -1.73
C SER A 69 11.17 39.45 -3.04
N VAL A 70 10.63 38.24 -3.17
CA VAL A 70 9.92 37.74 -4.36
C VAL A 70 8.41 37.63 -4.12
N LYS A 71 7.95 37.52 -2.87
CA LYS A 71 6.54 37.29 -2.50
C LYS A 71 5.59 38.44 -2.85
N GLY A 72 6.11 39.65 -3.09
CA GLY A 72 5.33 40.87 -3.34
C GLY A 72 4.89 41.12 -4.79
N GLN A 73 5.35 40.33 -5.76
CA GLN A 73 4.90 40.39 -7.15
C GLN A 73 3.95 39.22 -7.46
N THR A 74 3.08 39.37 -8.48
CA THR A 74 2.11 38.35 -8.88
C THR A 74 2.75 37.17 -9.62
N LYS A 75 3.73 36.53 -8.98
CA LYS A 75 4.48 35.40 -9.56
C LYS A 75 3.70 34.09 -9.46
N THR A 76 4.01 33.24 -10.41
CA THR A 76 3.33 31.99 -10.74
C THR A 76 4.37 30.88 -10.90
N ILE A 77 4.00 29.60 -10.89
CA ILE A 77 4.99 28.53 -11.11
C ILE A 77 5.60 28.59 -12.53
N GLU A 78 4.95 29.25 -13.48
CA GLU A 78 5.50 29.62 -14.79
C GLU A 78 6.75 30.53 -14.69
N ASP A 79 6.89 31.31 -13.61
CA ASP A 79 8.04 32.19 -13.37
C ASP A 79 9.30 31.46 -12.90
N PHE A 80 9.24 30.14 -12.68
CA PHE A 80 10.44 29.33 -12.44
C PHE A 80 11.35 29.15 -13.68
N GLY A 81 10.93 29.62 -14.86
CA GLY A 81 11.70 29.46 -16.11
C GLY A 81 11.72 28.02 -16.66
N ILE A 82 10.89 27.14 -16.11
CA ILE A 82 10.79 25.72 -16.43
C ILE A 82 9.69 25.47 -17.46
N ASN A 83 9.89 24.52 -18.38
CA ASN A 83 8.84 24.14 -19.33
C ASN A 83 7.87 23.12 -18.72
N LEU A 84 6.87 23.64 -18.01
CA LEU A 84 5.84 22.86 -17.32
C LEU A 84 4.98 21.99 -18.25
N SER A 85 5.00 22.22 -19.57
CA SER A 85 4.30 21.40 -20.58
C SER A 85 5.19 20.31 -21.20
N SER A 86 6.33 19.99 -20.60
CA SER A 86 7.24 18.94 -21.06
C SER A 86 7.34 17.77 -20.09
N VAL A 87 8.08 16.73 -20.47
CA VAL A 87 8.29 15.54 -19.64
C VAL A 87 9.47 15.76 -18.68
N PHE A 88 9.19 15.58 -17.39
CA PHE A 88 10.14 15.66 -16.28
C PHE A 88 10.63 14.25 -15.91
N TYR A 89 11.86 14.16 -15.44
CA TYR A 89 12.45 12.91 -15.00
C TYR A 89 13.16 13.06 -13.65
N TYR A 90 12.73 12.30 -12.65
CA TYR A 90 13.61 11.93 -11.54
C TYR A 90 14.35 10.64 -11.91
N TYR A 91 15.61 10.48 -11.49
CA TYR A 91 16.28 9.19 -11.51
C TYR A 91 17.21 9.02 -10.31
N ASN A 92 17.45 7.77 -9.93
CA ASN A 92 18.53 7.39 -9.03
C ASN A 92 19.69 6.75 -9.81
N GLN A 93 20.91 7.20 -9.56
CA GLN A 93 22.14 6.46 -9.87
C GLN A 93 22.87 6.14 -8.57
N SER A 94 23.38 4.92 -8.41
CA SER A 94 24.12 4.57 -7.20
C SER A 94 25.15 3.46 -7.44
N ASN A 95 26.31 3.62 -6.81
CA ASN A 95 27.41 2.65 -6.77
C ASN A 95 27.54 2.06 -5.36
N ASP A 96 28.75 1.70 -4.92
CA ASP A 96 29.02 1.20 -3.58
C ASP A 96 29.30 2.32 -2.55
N SER A 97 29.73 3.51 -2.97
CA SER A 97 30.13 4.62 -2.08
C SER A 97 29.08 5.74 -1.92
N VAL A 98 28.21 5.95 -2.91
CA VAL A 98 27.31 7.10 -3.00
C VAL A 98 26.01 6.79 -3.75
N SER A 99 24.95 7.49 -3.39
CA SER A 99 23.67 7.52 -4.09
C SER A 99 23.39 8.95 -4.59
N TYR A 100 22.97 9.07 -5.85
CA TYR A 100 22.65 10.32 -6.53
C TYR A 100 21.17 10.37 -6.86
N ASN A 101 20.43 11.20 -6.14
CA ASN A 101 19.04 11.52 -6.43
C ASN A 101 19.00 12.72 -7.36
N CYS A 102 18.56 12.51 -8.60
CA CYS A 102 18.66 13.52 -9.65
C CYS A 102 17.29 13.90 -10.19
N VAL A 103 17.08 15.16 -10.54
CA VAL A 103 15.89 15.66 -11.23
C VAL A 103 16.32 16.41 -12.48
N LEU A 104 15.78 16.01 -13.62
CA LEU A 104 15.87 16.67 -14.92
C LEU A 104 14.56 17.41 -15.22
N ALA A 105 14.67 18.72 -15.41
CA ALA A 105 13.59 19.61 -15.78
C ALA A 105 13.93 20.31 -17.09
N PRO A 106 13.10 20.21 -18.16
CA PRO A 106 13.26 21.00 -19.37
C PRO A 106 13.13 22.50 -19.06
N VAL A 107 14.00 23.33 -19.63
CA VAL A 107 14.01 24.79 -19.42
C VAL A 107 13.22 25.47 -20.51
N LYS A 108 12.51 26.53 -20.12
CA LYS A 108 11.77 27.44 -21.01
C LYS A 108 12.45 28.81 -21.09
N ASN A 109 13.09 29.25 -20.01
CA ASN A 109 13.83 30.50 -19.91
C ASN A 109 14.86 30.40 -18.78
N SER A 110 16.14 30.30 -19.13
CA SER A 110 17.25 30.24 -18.17
C SER A 110 17.46 31.55 -17.41
N GLY A 111 17.08 32.71 -17.98
CA GLY A 111 17.15 34.00 -17.32
C GLY A 111 16.23 34.12 -16.10
N GLN A 112 15.02 33.52 -16.18
CA GLN A 112 14.13 33.42 -15.01
C GLN A 112 14.75 32.59 -13.89
N ILE A 113 15.48 31.51 -14.22
CA ILE A 113 16.22 30.70 -13.23
C ILE A 113 17.37 31.52 -12.63
N ASP A 114 18.18 32.17 -13.47
CA ASP A 114 19.28 33.06 -13.06
C ASP A 114 18.77 34.14 -12.07
N ASP A 115 17.59 34.71 -12.32
CA ASP A 115 16.98 35.74 -11.48
C ASP A 115 16.45 35.21 -10.15
N LEU A 116 15.91 33.99 -10.08
CA LEU A 116 15.50 33.36 -8.82
C LEU A 116 16.69 33.09 -7.90
N PHE A 117 17.83 32.68 -8.46
CA PHE A 117 19.06 32.51 -7.70
C PHE A 117 19.59 33.84 -7.16
N LYS A 118 19.61 34.90 -7.99
CA LYS A 118 19.95 36.28 -7.55
C LYS A 118 19.02 36.77 -6.44
N GLN A 119 17.71 36.61 -6.60
CA GLN A 119 16.69 37.04 -5.63
C GLN A 119 16.71 36.24 -4.32
N SER A 120 17.41 35.10 -4.30
CA SER A 120 17.64 34.26 -3.11
C SER A 120 19.01 34.52 -2.45
N ASP A 121 19.76 35.53 -2.89
CA ASP A 121 21.18 35.78 -2.55
C ASP A 121 22.13 34.60 -2.82
N LYS A 122 21.69 33.63 -3.64
CA LYS A 122 22.43 32.41 -3.97
C LYS A 122 23.32 32.65 -5.18
N LYS A 123 24.58 33.01 -4.91
CA LYS A 123 25.63 33.14 -5.93
C LYS A 123 25.84 31.82 -6.68
N PHE A 124 25.71 31.87 -8.00
CA PHE A 124 26.04 30.77 -8.92
C PHE A 124 27.24 31.15 -9.79
N THR A 125 27.86 30.16 -10.40
CA THR A 125 28.96 30.33 -11.36
C THR A 125 28.43 30.17 -12.79
N VAL A 126 29.07 30.85 -13.75
CA VAL A 126 28.78 30.70 -15.19
C VAL A 126 30.05 30.27 -15.90
N ASN A 127 29.97 29.22 -16.71
CA ASN A 127 31.07 28.74 -17.54
C ASN A 127 30.52 28.37 -18.93
N ALA A 128 30.91 29.15 -19.95
CA ALA A 128 30.25 29.18 -21.25
C ALA A 128 28.71 29.32 -21.10
N GLN A 129 27.92 28.39 -21.64
CA GLN A 129 26.45 28.39 -21.55
C GLN A 129 25.91 27.78 -20.24
N LEU A 130 26.77 27.19 -19.41
CA LEU A 130 26.39 26.40 -18.25
C LEU A 130 26.46 27.23 -16.96
N ARG A 131 25.34 27.36 -16.26
CA ARG A 131 25.28 27.89 -14.89
C ARG A 131 25.37 26.76 -13.88
N SER A 132 26.05 26.96 -12.76
CA SER A 132 26.04 26.00 -11.65
C SER A 132 26.06 26.64 -10.26
N PHE A 133 25.16 26.17 -9.41
CA PHE A 133 25.07 26.47 -7.98
C PHE A 133 25.43 25.20 -7.16
N TYR A 134 26.19 25.38 -6.09
CA TYR A 134 26.49 24.37 -5.10
C TYR A 134 26.03 24.87 -3.72
N ASN A 135 25.41 24.00 -2.92
CA ASN A 135 25.16 24.32 -1.51
C ASN A 135 26.49 24.36 -0.71
N HIS A 136 26.41 24.78 0.55
CA HIS A 136 27.58 25.02 1.42
C HIS A 136 28.56 23.84 1.48
N ASP A 137 28.08 22.60 1.57
CA ASP A 137 28.94 21.40 1.61
C ASP A 137 29.11 20.71 0.25
N SER A 138 28.55 21.27 -0.83
CA SER A 138 28.55 20.72 -2.19
C SER A 138 27.92 19.32 -2.34
N THR A 139 27.05 18.88 -1.42
CA THR A 139 26.25 17.64 -1.57
C THR A 139 24.95 17.85 -2.36
N GLU A 140 24.49 19.10 -2.49
CA GLU A 140 23.38 19.50 -3.35
C GLU A 140 23.85 20.48 -4.43
N VAL A 141 23.52 20.18 -5.68
CA VAL A 141 24.01 20.91 -6.85
C VAL A 141 22.86 21.16 -7.83
N VAL A 142 22.74 22.37 -8.34
CA VAL A 142 21.82 22.73 -9.43
C VAL A 142 22.65 23.23 -10.60
N VAL A 143 22.48 22.64 -11.78
CA VAL A 143 23.21 23.02 -13.01
C VAL A 143 22.22 23.18 -14.15
N TRP A 144 22.27 24.30 -14.87
CA TRP A 144 21.31 24.59 -15.94
C TRP A 144 21.95 25.30 -17.14
N ASN A 145 21.39 25.06 -18.32
CA ASN A 145 21.61 25.83 -19.54
C ASN A 145 20.25 26.33 -20.06
N ASP A 146 20.18 26.73 -21.34
CA ASP A 146 18.96 27.23 -21.96
C ASP A 146 17.98 26.10 -22.37
N GLU A 147 18.38 24.83 -22.29
CA GLU A 147 17.60 23.65 -22.67
C GLU A 147 17.06 22.86 -21.46
N MET A 148 17.87 22.74 -20.40
CA MET A 148 17.61 21.84 -19.27
C MET A 148 18.27 22.28 -17.96
N LEU A 149 17.63 21.89 -16.86
CA LEU A 149 18.14 21.96 -15.50
C LEU A 149 18.31 20.54 -14.94
N LEU A 150 19.46 20.30 -14.32
CA LEU A 150 19.78 19.11 -13.53
C LEU A 150 19.97 19.53 -12.07
N PHE A 151 19.09 19.07 -11.19
CA PHE A 151 19.34 19.05 -9.75
C PHE A 151 19.92 17.68 -9.35
N VAL A 152 20.91 17.70 -8.46
CA VAL A 152 21.52 16.50 -7.86
C VAL A 152 21.55 16.67 -6.34
N LYS A 153 21.02 15.70 -5.60
CA LYS A 153 21.28 15.50 -4.18
C LYS A 153 22.03 14.19 -3.96
N SER A 154 23.22 14.29 -3.39
CA SER A 154 24.13 13.17 -3.17
C SER A 154 24.15 12.74 -1.70
N SER A 155 24.10 11.44 -1.44
CA SER A 155 24.28 10.87 -0.10
C SER A 155 25.36 9.80 -0.08
N GLY A 156 26.29 9.89 0.87
CA GLY A 156 27.30 8.87 1.11
C GLY A 156 26.69 7.60 1.71
N LYS A 157 27.20 6.42 1.33
CA LYS A 157 26.76 5.14 1.90
C LYS A 157 27.59 4.79 3.13
N GLU A 158 26.93 4.55 4.26
CA GLU A 158 27.64 4.23 5.51
C GLU A 158 28.45 2.94 5.37
N SER A 159 27.94 1.93 4.67
CA SER A 159 28.63 0.66 4.33
C SER A 159 29.85 0.79 3.39
N TYR A 160 30.17 2.01 2.94
CA TYR A 160 31.46 2.34 2.35
C TYR A 160 32.37 3.03 3.38
N PHE A 161 31.85 4.03 4.10
CA PHE A 161 32.64 4.78 5.08
C PHE A 161 32.99 3.98 6.34
N SER A 162 32.29 2.88 6.62
CA SER A 162 32.55 1.97 7.74
C SER A 162 33.56 0.85 7.42
N ARG A 163 34.06 0.75 6.17
CA ARG A 163 35.04 -0.28 5.81
C ARG A 163 36.41 0.07 6.39
N PRO A 164 37.16 -0.86 7.04
CA PRO A 164 38.40 -0.52 7.75
C PRO A 164 39.43 0.24 6.89
N GLU A 165 39.58 -0.11 5.61
CA GLU A 165 40.50 0.55 4.68
C GLU A 165 40.03 1.95 4.26
N VAL A 166 38.72 2.22 4.31
CA VAL A 166 38.16 3.56 4.06
C VAL A 166 38.23 4.41 5.33
N SER A 167 37.82 3.88 6.49
CA SER A 167 37.88 4.56 7.78
C SER A 167 39.31 5.04 8.07
N LYS A 168 40.29 4.13 7.95
CA LYS A 168 41.71 4.42 8.17
C LYS A 168 42.28 5.43 7.18
N ARG A 169 41.85 5.40 5.91
CA ARG A 169 42.29 6.37 4.88
C ARG A 169 41.74 7.78 5.13
N LEU A 170 40.54 7.89 5.69
CA LEU A 170 39.84 9.16 5.90
C LEU A 170 39.97 9.72 7.32
N GLY A 171 40.60 8.99 8.25
CA GLY A 171 40.71 9.38 9.65
C GLY A 171 39.37 9.34 10.40
N LEU A 172 38.46 8.44 9.99
CA LEU A 172 37.21 8.17 10.70
C LEU A 172 37.47 7.17 11.85
N PRO A 173 36.69 7.22 12.95
CA PRO A 173 36.81 6.24 14.03
C PRO A 173 36.53 4.82 13.53
N ASP A 174 37.23 3.84 14.11
CA ASP A 174 37.10 2.45 13.72
C ASP A 174 35.90 1.80 14.43
N TYR A 175 34.76 1.77 13.73
CA TYR A 175 33.53 1.18 14.23
C TYR A 175 33.60 -0.35 14.44
N SER A 176 34.67 -1.04 13.99
CA SER A 176 34.84 -2.48 14.24
C SER A 176 35.06 -2.83 15.72
N LEU A 177 35.33 -1.83 16.58
CA LEU A 177 35.53 -2.00 18.02
C LEU A 177 34.31 -1.60 18.89
N ILE A 178 33.19 -1.18 18.29
CA ILE A 178 32.05 -0.58 19.03
C ILE A 178 30.84 -1.54 19.09
N THR A 179 30.88 -2.66 18.37
CA THR A 179 29.77 -3.63 18.27
C THR A 179 29.46 -4.39 19.57
N ASP A 180 30.33 -4.33 20.57
CA ASP A 180 30.21 -5.08 21.84
C ASP A 180 29.82 -4.19 23.04
N THR A 181 29.46 -2.91 22.80
CA THR A 181 29.00 -1.99 23.87
C THR A 181 27.86 -1.06 23.42
N ALA A 182 27.57 -0.98 22.12
CA ALA A 182 26.33 -0.35 21.63
C ALA A 182 25.09 -1.26 21.79
N ALA A 183 25.27 -2.55 22.10
CA ALA A 183 24.18 -3.51 22.29
C ALA A 183 23.39 -3.31 23.61
N THR A 184 23.97 -2.62 24.60
CA THR A 184 23.40 -2.43 25.94
C THR A 184 22.72 -1.07 26.15
N ALA A 185 22.58 -0.26 25.08
CA ALA A 185 22.04 1.10 25.14
C ALA A 185 20.72 1.31 24.35
N THR A 186 20.13 0.24 23.81
CA THR A 186 18.80 0.27 23.17
C THR A 186 17.83 -0.76 23.74
N ASP A 187 18.18 -1.40 24.86
CA ASP A 187 17.40 -2.49 25.49
C ASP A 187 16.76 -2.03 26.82
N SER A 188 16.13 -0.85 26.76
CA SER A 188 15.44 -0.24 27.91
C SER A 188 14.31 0.69 27.45
N VAL A 189 13.14 0.07 27.21
CA VAL A 189 11.77 0.49 27.61
C VAL A 189 10.80 -0.27 26.71
N TYR A 190 10.50 -1.51 27.12
CA TYR A 190 9.27 -2.18 26.73
C TYR A 190 8.56 -2.63 28.01
N VAL A 191 7.79 -1.72 28.61
CA VAL A 191 6.91 -2.04 29.75
C VAL A 191 5.71 -2.82 29.22
N GLY A 192 5.95 -4.07 28.84
CA GLY A 192 4.91 -5.06 28.59
C GLY A 192 4.49 -5.65 29.93
N ASN A 193 3.22 -5.47 30.31
CA ASN A 193 2.72 -5.93 31.60
C ASN A 193 2.89 -7.45 31.77
N ASP A 194 3.57 -7.85 32.85
CA ASP A 194 3.62 -9.24 33.27
C ASP A 194 2.21 -9.79 33.58
N TYR A 195 1.84 -10.85 32.87
CA TYR A 195 0.79 -11.78 33.28
C TYR A 195 1.42 -13.13 33.62
N THR A 196 2.24 -13.12 34.67
CA THR A 196 2.85 -14.32 35.28
C THR A 196 1.76 -15.22 35.90
N THR A 197 1.13 -16.04 35.07
CA THR A 197 0.28 -17.15 35.55
C THR A 197 1.18 -18.37 35.75
N THR A 198 1.57 -18.63 37.00
CA THR A 198 2.34 -19.82 37.36
C THR A 198 1.52 -21.09 37.10
N ALA A 199 2.10 -22.00 36.33
CA ALA A 199 1.55 -23.33 36.04
C ALA A 199 2.65 -24.38 36.26
N ASP A 200 3.17 -24.42 37.49
CA ASP A 200 4.17 -25.40 37.90
C ASP A 200 3.50 -26.78 38.04
N ALA A 201 3.71 -27.63 37.04
CA ALA A 201 3.09 -28.94 36.91
C ALA A 201 4.15 -30.02 37.09
N ALA A 202 4.30 -30.49 38.33
CA ALA A 202 5.34 -31.43 38.72
C ALA A 202 5.35 -32.71 37.85
N MET A 203 6.53 -33.06 37.36
CA MET A 203 6.77 -34.21 36.50
C MET A 203 6.64 -35.53 37.28
N THR A 204 5.50 -36.21 37.15
CA THR A 204 5.32 -37.59 37.63
C THR A 204 5.54 -38.60 36.51
N ALA A 205 6.41 -39.58 36.75
CA ALA A 205 6.69 -40.64 35.79
C ALA A 205 5.49 -41.60 35.66
N ALA A 206 5.20 -42.05 34.44
CA ALA A 206 4.23 -43.10 34.16
C ALA A 206 4.95 -44.40 33.78
N GLU A 207 4.59 -45.49 34.43
CA GLU A 207 5.19 -46.82 34.20
C GLU A 207 4.76 -47.44 32.85
N PRO A 208 5.58 -48.31 32.25
CA PRO A 208 5.27 -48.93 30.96
C PRO A 208 4.17 -50.00 31.10
N TYR A 209 3.13 -49.90 30.28
CA TYR A 209 2.10 -50.94 30.12
C TYR A 209 2.29 -51.73 28.81
N PRO A 210 1.94 -53.04 28.79
CA PRO A 210 2.46 -53.99 27.79
C PRO A 210 1.70 -53.98 26.46
N GLU A 211 2.34 -54.55 25.43
CA GLU A 211 1.76 -54.75 24.09
C GLU A 211 0.55 -55.69 24.10
N ALA A 212 -0.41 -55.42 23.20
CA ALA A 212 -1.57 -56.26 22.93
C ALA A 212 -1.67 -56.59 21.41
N PRO A 213 -2.23 -57.75 21.03
CA PRO A 213 -1.68 -58.51 19.89
C PRO A 213 -2.25 -58.23 18.49
N VAL A 214 -1.46 -58.62 17.48
CA VAL A 214 -1.75 -58.51 16.05
C VAL A 214 -2.98 -59.34 15.62
N VAL A 215 -3.95 -58.70 14.98
CA VAL A 215 -5.11 -59.38 14.36
C VAL A 215 -4.96 -59.45 12.83
N ARG A 216 -5.11 -60.67 12.27
CA ARG A 216 -4.93 -60.95 10.83
C ARG A 216 -6.10 -60.45 9.97
N LYS A 217 -5.79 -59.84 8.82
CA LYS A 217 -6.76 -59.50 7.75
C LYS A 217 -7.35 -60.78 7.12
N LYS A 218 -8.68 -60.84 6.92
CA LYS A 218 -9.35 -61.78 6.00
C LYS A 218 -9.82 -61.05 4.74
N LYS A 219 -9.78 -61.74 3.59
CA LYS A 219 -10.34 -61.30 2.29
C LYS A 219 -11.70 -61.95 2.06
N THR A 220 -12.66 -61.19 1.53
CA THR A 220 -13.84 -61.72 0.81
C THR A 220 -14.17 -60.77 -0.35
N ALA A 221 -14.85 -61.24 -1.40
CA ALA A 221 -14.86 -60.60 -2.72
C ALA A 221 -16.25 -60.25 -3.29
N VAL A 222 -16.26 -59.19 -4.12
CA VAL A 222 -17.04 -58.98 -5.37
C VAL A 222 -18.49 -59.47 -5.46
N ARG A 223 -19.40 -58.53 -5.82
CA ARG A 223 -20.53 -58.80 -6.74
C ARG A 223 -20.76 -57.63 -7.70
N LYS A 224 -21.35 -57.90 -8.87
CA LYS A 224 -21.66 -56.96 -9.98
C LYS A 224 -23.17 -57.00 -10.32
N HIS A 225 -23.59 -56.11 -11.23
CA HIS A 225 -24.93 -55.95 -11.88
C HIS A 225 -25.86 -54.89 -11.23
N LYS A 226 -26.72 -54.17 -11.96
CA LYS A 226 -26.92 -53.97 -13.44
C LYS A 226 -27.59 -52.58 -13.69
N LYS A 227 -27.70 -52.13 -14.96
CA LYS A 227 -28.39 -50.87 -15.35
C LYS A 227 -29.87 -51.08 -15.72
N ALA A 228 -30.71 -50.08 -15.42
CA ALA A 228 -31.97 -49.69 -16.07
C ALA A 228 -32.18 -48.15 -15.88
N ALA A 229 -32.83 -47.30 -16.70
CA ALA A 229 -33.63 -47.40 -17.94
C ALA A 229 -35.16 -47.62 -17.76
N VAL A 230 -36.11 -46.79 -18.24
CA VAL A 230 -36.13 -45.39 -18.77
C VAL A 230 -37.58 -44.83 -18.68
N ARG A 231 -37.83 -43.51 -18.52
CA ARG A 231 -38.79 -42.68 -19.35
C ARG A 231 -39.04 -41.23 -18.88
N GLN A 232 -39.71 -40.48 -19.75
CA GLN A 232 -40.02 -39.04 -19.74
C GLN A 232 -41.44 -38.72 -19.19
N HIS A 233 -41.74 -37.43 -18.94
CA HIS A 233 -42.90 -36.64 -19.46
C HIS A 233 -42.65 -35.15 -19.07
N LYS A 234 -42.85 -34.10 -19.90
CA LYS A 234 -44.11 -33.42 -20.32
C LYS A 234 -45.00 -33.00 -19.12
N SER A 235 -45.59 -31.79 -19.04
CA SER A 235 -45.59 -30.59 -19.92
C SER A 235 -46.34 -29.42 -19.23
N GLY A 236 -46.13 -28.16 -19.64
CA GLY A 236 -46.93 -27.01 -19.17
C GLY A 236 -46.56 -25.67 -19.84
N HIS A 237 -47.52 -24.77 -20.04
CA HIS A 237 -47.37 -23.52 -20.80
C HIS A 237 -48.27 -22.40 -20.21
N HIS A 238 -48.06 -21.14 -20.66
CA HIS A 238 -48.88 -19.93 -20.35
C HIS A 238 -48.76 -19.35 -18.91
N SER A 239 -48.96 -18.05 -18.65
CA SER A 239 -49.02 -16.85 -19.54
C SER A 239 -48.84 -15.54 -18.74
N LEU A 240 -48.42 -14.46 -19.43
CA LEU A 240 -48.37 -13.07 -18.90
C LEU A 240 -49.76 -12.42 -18.83
N PRO A 241 -49.96 -11.46 -17.91
CA PRO A 241 -50.07 -10.04 -18.31
C PRO A 241 -49.17 -9.12 -17.42
N LYS A 242 -48.65 -7.95 -17.83
CA LYS A 242 -49.30 -6.69 -18.30
C LYS A 242 -50.29 -6.13 -17.25
N HIS A 243 -50.36 -4.83 -16.90
CA HIS A 243 -49.84 -3.59 -17.52
C HIS A 243 -49.97 -2.39 -16.55
N LYS A 244 -49.30 -1.24 -16.83
CA LYS A 244 -49.65 0.15 -16.36
C LYS A 244 -49.37 0.45 -14.85
N THR A 245 -49.19 1.69 -14.35
CA THR A 245 -48.96 3.03 -14.97
C THR A 245 -48.17 3.99 -14.06
N SER A 246 -47.66 5.06 -14.65
CA SER A 246 -46.98 6.23 -14.05
C SER A 246 -47.75 7.03 -12.95
N LYS A 247 -47.01 7.72 -12.05
CA LYS A 247 -46.93 9.21 -12.01
C LYS A 247 -46.11 9.83 -10.85
N LYS A 248 -45.32 10.86 -11.22
CA LYS A 248 -45.01 12.16 -10.56
C LYS A 248 -44.75 12.27 -9.04
N TYR A 249 -43.57 12.82 -8.71
CA TYR A 249 -43.25 13.51 -7.46
C TYR A 249 -44.11 14.76 -7.18
N PRO A 250 -44.40 15.08 -5.90
CA PRO A 250 -44.71 16.43 -5.42
C PRO A 250 -43.44 17.22 -5.01
N LYS A 251 -43.53 18.55 -4.91
CA LYS A 251 -42.41 19.45 -4.55
C LYS A 251 -42.43 19.92 -3.09
N ARG A 252 -41.24 20.29 -2.58
CA ARG A 252 -40.92 21.07 -1.37
C ARG A 252 -42.04 21.99 -0.82
N LYS A 253 -42.18 22.03 0.51
CA LYS A 253 -42.46 23.29 1.24
C LYS A 253 -41.13 23.92 1.71
N LYS A 254 -41.11 25.25 1.88
CA LYS A 254 -40.03 26.01 2.56
C LYS A 254 -40.47 26.32 3.99
N ILE A 255 -39.52 26.41 4.92
CA ILE A 255 -39.65 27.19 6.16
C ILE A 255 -38.41 28.09 6.27
N LYS A 256 -38.60 29.34 6.68
CA LYS A 256 -37.53 30.24 7.13
C LYS A 256 -37.59 30.31 8.66
N LYS A 257 -36.44 30.35 9.32
CA LYS A 257 -36.21 31.24 10.47
C LYS A 257 -34.72 31.59 10.49
N ALA A 258 -34.42 32.82 10.87
CA ALA A 258 -33.06 33.30 11.09
C ALA A 258 -32.88 33.60 12.57
N ILE A 259 -31.64 33.47 13.06
CA ILE A 259 -31.17 34.04 14.32
C ILE A 259 -29.83 34.68 13.99
N SER A 260 -29.66 35.94 14.39
CA SER A 260 -28.42 36.71 14.29
C SER A 260 -27.66 36.65 15.62
N ILE A 261 -26.35 36.71 15.55
CA ILE A 261 -25.46 37.04 16.67
C ILE A 261 -24.46 38.06 16.13
N ASP A 262 -24.15 39.09 16.92
CA ASP A 262 -23.31 40.21 16.51
C ASP A 262 -21.84 39.84 16.32
N GLU A 263 -21.20 40.48 15.35
CA GLU A 263 -19.74 40.62 15.27
C GLU A 263 -19.35 42.02 15.74
N GLN A 264 -18.36 42.12 16.62
CA GLN A 264 -17.66 43.37 16.95
C GLN A 264 -16.18 43.21 16.59
N PRO A 265 -15.58 44.18 15.87
CA PRO A 265 -14.22 44.05 15.37
C PRO A 265 -13.20 44.34 16.47
N PHE A 266 -12.11 43.55 16.52
CA PHE A 266 -10.90 43.95 17.22
C PHE A 266 -9.92 44.64 16.27
N LYS A 267 -9.09 45.54 16.79
CA LYS A 267 -8.19 46.39 15.99
C LYS A 267 -6.83 45.72 15.74
N ASP A 268 -6.26 45.98 14.57
CA ASP A 268 -4.82 45.91 14.37
C ASP A 268 -4.13 47.06 15.12
N GLU A 269 -3.06 46.75 15.85
CA GLU A 269 -2.01 47.72 16.21
C GLU A 269 -0.66 47.18 15.76
N SER A 270 0.05 47.99 14.96
CA SER A 270 1.28 47.59 14.27
C SER A 270 2.53 47.85 15.11
N TYR A 271 3.43 46.86 15.18
CA TYR A 271 4.82 47.08 15.61
C TYR A 271 5.79 46.50 14.59
N ALA A 272 6.89 47.22 14.34
CA ALA A 272 7.84 46.90 13.29
C ALA A 272 8.78 45.76 13.70
N ILE A 273 9.05 44.84 12.79
CA ILE A 273 10.04 43.77 12.97
C ILE A 273 11.42 44.30 12.58
N VAL A 274 12.39 44.15 13.49
CA VAL A 274 13.82 44.24 13.17
C VAL A 274 14.33 42.82 12.94
N ASP A 275 15.15 42.65 11.90
CA ASP A 275 15.68 41.36 11.46
C ASP A 275 16.61 40.71 12.50
N THR A 276 16.32 39.45 12.87
CA THR A 276 17.35 38.53 13.37
C THR A 276 16.96 37.08 13.05
N ALA A 277 17.87 36.33 12.43
CA ALA A 277 17.64 34.93 12.09
C ALA A 277 18.01 33.98 13.23
N ASN A 278 17.05 33.15 13.66
CA ASN A 278 17.31 31.76 14.03
C ASN A 278 16.02 30.93 13.99
N SER A 279 16.15 29.62 13.76
CA SER A 279 15.02 28.70 13.63
C SER A 279 14.91 27.76 14.83
N ASP A 280 14.26 28.22 15.89
CA ASP A 280 13.77 27.35 16.96
C ASP A 280 12.25 27.15 16.82
N SER A 281 11.81 25.90 17.00
CA SER A 281 10.40 25.52 16.86
C SER A 281 9.64 25.73 18.17
N ILE A 282 8.51 26.45 18.09
CA ILE A 282 7.59 26.64 19.22
C ILE A 282 7.13 25.28 19.75
N MET A 283 7.39 25.02 21.04
CA MET A 283 6.72 23.99 21.82
C MET A 283 5.39 24.55 22.35
N ASP A 284 4.34 23.73 22.32
CA ASP A 284 3.02 24.06 22.87
C ASP A 284 2.98 23.66 24.35
N GLU A 285 3.10 24.63 25.26
CA GLU A 285 3.01 24.37 26.70
C GLU A 285 1.56 24.08 27.11
N ASN A 286 1.18 22.79 27.19
CA ASN A 286 0.43 22.19 28.32
C ASN A 286 0.10 20.70 28.10
N VAL A 287 1.05 19.80 28.36
CA VAL A 287 0.78 18.37 28.58
C VAL A 287 1.61 17.86 29.77
N PRO A 288 1.01 17.33 30.85
CA PRO A 288 1.76 16.77 31.97
C PRO A 288 2.36 15.41 31.58
N VAL A 289 3.64 15.39 31.22
CA VAL A 289 4.38 14.16 30.88
C VAL A 289 4.71 13.37 32.16
N SER A 290 4.42 12.07 32.14
CA SER A 290 4.71 11.16 33.26
C SER A 290 6.22 10.98 33.47
N ALA A 291 6.67 11.08 34.71
CA ALA A 291 8.10 11.13 35.08
C ALA A 291 8.85 9.79 34.93
N TYR A 292 9.22 9.43 33.69
CA TYR A 292 10.29 8.47 33.37
C TYR A 292 11.10 8.92 32.15
N ALA A 293 11.49 10.20 32.12
CA ALA A 293 12.59 10.66 31.27
C ALA A 293 13.89 10.56 32.07
N GLN A 294 14.86 9.77 31.59
CA GLN A 294 16.26 10.03 31.90
C GLN A 294 16.74 11.07 30.90
N ASP A 295 17.17 12.23 31.40
CA ASP A 295 17.82 13.24 30.58
C ASP A 295 19.19 12.71 30.12
N ILE A 296 19.22 12.09 28.94
CA ILE A 296 20.47 11.71 28.29
C ILE A 296 21.10 13.01 27.77
N GLU A 297 21.92 13.63 28.62
CA GLU A 297 22.72 14.80 28.29
C GLU A 297 23.75 14.41 27.20
N ILE A 298 23.37 14.58 25.93
CA ILE A 298 24.23 14.26 24.79
C ILE A 298 25.40 15.26 24.76
N ASP A 299 26.53 14.81 25.29
CA ASP A 299 27.76 15.58 25.38
C ASP A 299 28.08 16.37 24.10
N THR A 300 28.39 17.66 24.28
CA THR A 300 28.74 18.59 23.20
C THR A 300 29.98 18.13 22.42
N ALA A 301 30.93 17.42 23.04
CA ALA A 301 32.07 16.85 22.31
C ALA A 301 31.63 15.71 21.37
N THR A 302 30.68 14.86 21.77
CA THR A 302 30.04 13.85 20.91
C THR A 302 29.31 14.49 19.72
N ILE A 303 28.53 15.56 19.95
CA ILE A 303 27.88 16.34 18.87
C ILE A 303 28.93 16.90 17.90
N ASN A 304 30.02 17.46 18.41
CA ASN A 304 31.09 18.05 17.60
C ASN A 304 31.92 17.00 16.85
N ALA A 305 32.14 15.81 17.44
CA ALA A 305 32.76 14.67 16.77
C ALA A 305 31.90 14.18 15.59
N ASN A 306 30.59 14.04 15.80
CA ASN A 306 29.66 13.67 14.74
C ASN A 306 29.60 14.71 13.61
N LYS A 307 29.59 16.01 13.93
CA LYS A 307 29.71 17.10 12.94
C LYS A 307 31.02 17.00 12.14
N ARG A 308 32.15 16.70 12.79
CA ARG A 308 33.46 16.51 12.12
C ARG A 308 33.47 15.28 11.20
N ILE A 309 32.91 14.15 11.64
CA ILE A 309 32.76 12.93 10.85
C ILE A 309 31.89 13.19 9.61
N ALA A 310 30.75 13.88 9.77
CA ALA A 310 29.89 14.28 8.65
C ALA A 310 30.62 15.20 7.67
N ALA A 311 31.39 16.19 8.14
CA ALA A 311 32.17 17.07 7.26
C ALA A 311 33.23 16.33 6.43
N ILE A 312 33.89 15.31 7.01
CA ILE A 312 34.84 14.45 6.28
C ILE A 312 34.12 13.63 5.20
N LYS A 313 33.00 12.98 5.56
CA LYS A 313 32.18 12.19 4.61
C LYS A 313 31.64 13.06 3.48
N ASN A 314 31.12 14.24 3.78
CA ASN A 314 30.52 15.14 2.79
C ASN A 314 31.57 15.74 1.85
N LYS A 315 32.83 15.96 2.30
CA LYS A 315 33.94 16.36 1.42
C LYS A 315 34.23 15.35 0.30
N GLU A 316 34.21 14.06 0.62
CA GLU A 316 34.39 12.99 -0.37
C GLU A 316 33.17 12.91 -1.31
N VAL A 317 31.96 12.95 -0.76
CA VAL A 317 30.70 12.96 -1.54
C VAL A 317 30.65 14.16 -2.49
N ALA A 318 31.06 15.35 -2.07
CA ALA A 318 31.17 16.56 -2.89
C ALA A 318 32.16 16.39 -4.05
N SER A 319 33.31 15.76 -3.81
CA SER A 319 34.30 15.45 -4.84
C SER A 319 33.72 14.53 -5.92
N TRP A 320 33.04 13.45 -5.50
CA TRP A 320 32.38 12.52 -6.42
C TRP A 320 31.20 13.18 -7.17
N THR A 321 30.44 14.06 -6.49
CA THR A 321 29.34 14.82 -7.10
C THR A 321 29.84 15.76 -8.19
N LYS A 322 30.92 16.53 -7.94
CA LYS A 322 31.56 17.40 -8.93
C LYS A 322 32.07 16.61 -10.15
N LYS A 323 32.57 15.39 -9.93
CA LYS A 323 32.98 14.46 -11.00
C LYS A 323 31.79 13.92 -11.80
N MET A 324 30.68 13.57 -11.14
CA MET A 324 29.46 13.09 -11.79
C MET A 324 28.82 14.20 -12.64
N VAL A 325 28.62 15.39 -12.07
CA VAL A 325 28.05 16.56 -12.73
C VAL A 325 28.88 17.00 -13.94
N SER A 326 30.20 17.12 -13.79
CA SER A 326 31.08 17.43 -14.93
C SER A 326 31.00 16.35 -16.03
N GLY A 327 30.96 15.08 -15.63
CA GLY A 327 30.82 13.94 -16.54
C GLY A 327 29.46 13.86 -17.25
N PHE A 328 28.42 14.51 -16.71
CA PHE A 328 27.08 14.55 -17.29
C PHE A 328 27.07 15.44 -18.56
N PHE A 329 27.59 16.66 -18.47
CA PHE A 329 27.53 17.64 -19.57
C PHE A 329 28.65 17.46 -20.61
N LEU A 330 29.79 16.85 -20.24
CA LEU A 330 30.94 16.66 -21.16
C LEU A 330 30.85 15.39 -22.04
N LYS A 331 29.88 14.50 -21.83
CA LYS A 331 29.78 13.22 -22.56
C LYS A 331 28.53 13.12 -23.41
N ASP A 332 28.68 13.49 -24.67
CA ASP A 332 27.61 13.52 -25.69
C ASP A 332 27.16 12.12 -26.16
N LYS A 333 27.94 11.07 -25.86
CA LYS A 333 27.64 9.67 -26.17
C LYS A 333 27.69 8.79 -24.91
N ARG A 334 26.82 9.08 -23.93
CA ARG A 334 26.56 8.18 -22.80
C ARG A 334 25.64 7.04 -23.25
N ASN A 335 25.84 5.82 -22.73
CA ASN A 335 24.80 4.78 -22.80
C ASN A 335 23.57 5.31 -22.07
N SER A 336 22.47 5.52 -22.81
CA SER A 336 21.21 6.04 -22.29
C SER A 336 20.34 4.92 -21.71
N ILE A 337 19.44 5.25 -20.78
CA ILE A 337 18.39 4.35 -20.29
C ILE A 337 17.49 3.78 -21.40
N LEU A 338 17.46 4.41 -22.59
CA LEU A 338 16.83 3.86 -23.79
C LEU A 338 17.47 2.55 -24.29
N SER A 339 18.69 2.18 -23.86
CA SER A 339 19.25 0.85 -24.12
C SER A 339 18.71 -0.23 -23.17
N ASN A 340 18.03 0.14 -22.09
CA ASN A 340 17.44 -0.79 -21.13
C ASN A 340 16.04 -1.20 -21.61
N LYS A 341 15.94 -2.44 -22.12
CA LYS A 341 14.70 -2.99 -22.69
C LYS A 341 13.52 -3.02 -21.70
N ASP A 342 13.77 -3.12 -20.40
CA ASP A 342 12.71 -3.14 -19.39
C ASP A 342 12.22 -1.73 -19.05
N PHE A 343 13.12 -0.74 -19.02
CA PHE A 343 12.69 0.66 -18.95
C PHE A 343 11.86 1.04 -20.18
N VAL A 344 12.29 0.67 -21.39
CA VAL A 344 11.55 0.98 -22.63
C VAL A 344 10.16 0.34 -22.66
N LYS A 345 9.98 -0.89 -22.16
CA LYS A 345 8.64 -1.50 -21.94
C LYS A 345 7.79 -0.76 -20.90
N SER A 346 8.42 -0.06 -19.96
CA SER A 346 7.70 0.65 -18.90
C SER A 346 7.10 1.96 -19.40
N ILE A 347 7.66 2.59 -20.44
CA ILE A 347 7.14 3.83 -21.04
C ILE A 347 5.66 3.65 -21.44
N ASP A 348 4.84 4.65 -21.15
CA ASP A 348 3.41 4.64 -21.40
C ASP A 348 2.96 6.05 -21.77
N GLU A 349 2.39 6.24 -22.97
CA GLU A 349 1.93 7.56 -23.40
C GLU A 349 0.72 8.03 -22.58
N LYS A 350 -0.08 7.11 -22.02
CA LYS A 350 -1.32 7.44 -21.30
C LYS A 350 -1.18 7.63 -19.80
N ALA A 351 -0.04 7.26 -19.22
CA ALA A 351 0.22 7.47 -17.79
C ALA A 351 0.82 8.88 -17.55
N GLU A 352 0.27 9.65 -16.61
CA GLU A 352 0.83 10.97 -16.25
C GLU A 352 2.08 10.83 -15.38
N VAL A 353 2.15 9.73 -14.61
CA VAL A 353 3.34 9.34 -13.85
C VAL A 353 3.68 7.88 -14.14
N THR A 354 4.94 7.60 -14.46
CA THR A 354 5.49 6.23 -14.54
C THR A 354 6.76 6.14 -13.72
N ALA A 355 6.70 5.39 -12.62
CA ALA A 355 7.88 4.97 -11.87
C ALA A 355 8.35 3.60 -12.36
N TRP A 356 9.65 3.46 -12.60
CA TRP A 356 10.32 2.21 -12.96
C TRP A 356 11.54 2.00 -12.05
N ILE A 357 11.75 0.76 -11.63
CA ILE A 357 12.82 0.32 -10.74
C ILE A 357 13.54 -0.85 -11.44
N ALA A 358 14.86 -0.76 -11.58
CA ALA A 358 15.66 -1.71 -12.34
C ALA A 358 15.75 -3.10 -11.68
N ASN A 359 15.79 -3.12 -10.34
CA ASN A 359 15.87 -4.32 -9.51
C ASN A 359 15.31 -3.98 -8.12
N THR A 360 14.20 -4.62 -7.71
CA THR A 360 13.52 -4.32 -6.45
C THR A 360 14.27 -4.79 -5.21
N GLU A 361 14.97 -5.91 -5.29
CA GLU A 361 15.80 -6.47 -4.21
C GLU A 361 16.84 -5.45 -3.75
N LYS A 362 17.66 -4.97 -4.70
CA LYS A 362 18.67 -3.94 -4.44
C LYS A 362 18.06 -2.59 -4.09
N ALA A 363 16.97 -2.17 -4.74
CA ALA A 363 16.34 -0.89 -4.42
C ALA A 363 15.86 -0.85 -2.96
N VAL A 364 15.24 -1.93 -2.47
CA VAL A 364 14.82 -1.99 -1.07
C VAL A 364 16.01 -2.05 -0.11
N LEU A 365 17.08 -2.77 -0.44
CA LEU A 365 18.32 -2.76 0.37
C LEU A 365 19.03 -1.38 0.39
N ASP A 366 18.85 -0.56 -0.66
CA ASP A 366 19.36 0.82 -0.74
C ASP A 366 18.40 1.87 -0.09
N PHE A 367 17.16 1.50 0.31
CA PHE A 367 16.14 2.43 0.84
C PHE A 367 15.49 2.06 2.18
N MET A 368 15.51 0.80 2.63
CA MET A 368 14.97 0.38 3.95
C MET A 368 16.10 0.09 4.96
N PRO A 369 15.88 0.30 6.28
CA PRO A 369 16.86 -0.04 7.30
C PRO A 369 17.27 -1.53 7.25
N THR A 370 18.55 -1.79 7.01
CA THR A 370 19.10 -3.16 6.90
C THR A 370 18.90 -4.00 8.16
N ALA A 371 18.70 -3.37 9.31
CA ALA A 371 18.37 -4.02 10.58
C ALA A 371 17.08 -4.86 10.53
N ILE A 372 16.12 -4.51 9.67
CA ILE A 372 14.83 -5.22 9.53
C ILE A 372 14.99 -6.58 8.83
N PHE A 373 16.00 -6.71 7.95
CA PHE A 373 16.18 -7.86 7.06
C PHE A 373 17.54 -8.54 7.27
N LYS A 374 18.00 -8.67 8.54
CA LYS A 374 19.27 -9.35 8.87
C LYS A 374 19.30 -10.77 8.28
N GLY A 375 19.98 -10.93 7.15
CA GLY A 375 20.10 -12.18 6.39
C GLY A 375 18.90 -12.58 5.53
N ILE A 376 17.67 -12.13 5.82
CA ILE A 376 16.46 -12.63 5.15
C ILE A 376 16.26 -11.94 3.79
N ASN A 377 16.51 -12.64 2.68
CA ASN A 377 16.36 -12.09 1.35
C ASN A 377 14.94 -12.30 0.78
N VAL A 378 13.95 -11.62 1.38
CA VAL A 378 12.52 -11.66 1.00
C VAL A 378 12.27 -11.31 -0.47
N LEU A 379 13.16 -10.51 -1.07
CA LEU A 379 13.02 -9.98 -2.43
C LEU A 379 13.88 -10.71 -3.47
N ASN A 380 14.57 -11.79 -3.08
CA ASN A 380 15.35 -12.65 -3.94
C ASN A 380 14.53 -13.11 -5.16
N GLY A 381 14.87 -12.61 -6.36
CA GLY A 381 14.20 -12.96 -7.61
C GLY A 381 12.97 -12.11 -7.98
N TYR A 382 12.73 -11.01 -7.27
CA TYR A 382 11.90 -9.92 -7.78
C TYR A 382 12.81 -8.92 -8.52
N GLY A 383 12.69 -8.88 -9.85
CA GLY A 383 13.54 -8.14 -10.76
C GLY A 383 13.11 -6.69 -10.96
N SER A 384 12.86 -6.30 -12.21
CA SER A 384 12.36 -4.97 -12.55
C SER A 384 10.91 -4.79 -12.08
N ALA A 385 10.55 -3.60 -11.62
CA ALA A 385 9.18 -3.25 -11.22
C ALA A 385 8.78 -1.89 -11.77
N ASN A 386 7.47 -1.68 -11.94
CA ASN A 386 6.94 -0.41 -12.41
C ASN A 386 5.55 -0.11 -11.84
N VAL A 387 5.29 1.17 -11.60
CA VAL A 387 4.01 1.73 -11.13
C VAL A 387 3.62 2.88 -12.04
N LYS A 388 2.36 2.88 -12.49
CA LYS A 388 1.81 3.86 -13.44
C LYS A 388 0.55 4.48 -12.88
N LEU A 389 0.51 5.80 -12.79
CA LEU A 389 -0.70 6.57 -12.51
C LEU A 389 -1.38 6.90 -13.83
N TYR A 390 -2.71 6.78 -13.84
CA TYR A 390 -3.60 7.21 -14.91
C TYR A 390 -4.74 8.05 -14.28
N LEU A 391 -4.96 9.25 -14.80
CA LEU A 391 -5.92 10.23 -14.30
C LEU A 391 -7.11 10.32 -15.28
N GLU A 392 -7.86 9.23 -15.34
CA GLU A 392 -8.92 8.99 -16.32
C GLU A 392 -10.18 9.83 -16.00
N LYS A 393 -11.10 9.94 -16.97
CA LYS A 393 -12.26 10.83 -16.85
C LYS A 393 -13.17 10.50 -15.66
N ASP A 394 -13.31 9.21 -15.34
CA ASP A 394 -14.22 8.66 -14.34
C ASP A 394 -13.52 7.80 -13.27
N ALA A 395 -12.19 7.61 -13.35
CA ALA A 395 -11.41 6.89 -12.35
C ALA A 395 -9.99 7.47 -12.16
N ILE A 396 -9.49 7.47 -10.93
CA ILE A 396 -8.04 7.53 -10.65
C ILE A 396 -7.55 6.08 -10.61
N ARG A 397 -6.59 5.71 -11.46
CA ARG A 397 -6.15 4.31 -11.62
C ARG A 397 -4.64 4.18 -11.49
N ILE A 398 -4.19 3.24 -10.65
CA ILE A 398 -2.79 2.90 -10.42
C ILE A 398 -2.56 1.47 -10.90
N GLY A 399 -1.81 1.30 -11.99
CA GLY A 399 -1.35 0.00 -12.47
C GLY A 399 0.04 -0.32 -11.93
N SER A 400 0.25 -1.54 -11.44
CA SER A 400 1.58 -2.02 -10.99
C SER A 400 1.95 -3.34 -11.64
N SER A 401 3.24 -3.53 -11.93
CA SER A 401 3.77 -4.84 -12.32
C SER A 401 5.19 -5.06 -11.82
N ILE A 402 5.52 -6.34 -11.64
CA ILE A 402 6.84 -6.80 -11.19
C ILE A 402 7.25 -8.03 -11.99
N THR A 403 8.50 -8.01 -12.45
CA THR A 403 9.16 -9.10 -13.16
C THR A 403 9.70 -10.11 -12.14
N LEU A 404 9.37 -11.38 -12.31
CA LEU A 404 9.85 -12.47 -11.46
C LEU A 404 11.00 -13.23 -12.13
N SER A 405 11.80 -13.96 -11.35
CA SER A 405 12.65 -15.04 -11.88
C SER A 405 11.76 -16.13 -12.52
N ASN A 406 12.33 -16.94 -13.43
CA ASN A 406 11.55 -18.01 -14.08
C ASN A 406 10.99 -19.02 -13.07
N GLU A 407 11.78 -19.40 -12.06
CA GLU A 407 11.36 -20.26 -10.94
C GLU A 407 10.18 -19.66 -10.16
N MET A 408 10.29 -18.38 -9.75
CA MET A 408 9.22 -17.67 -9.06
C MET A 408 7.96 -17.56 -9.93
N ALA A 409 8.14 -17.35 -11.24
CA ALA A 409 7.03 -17.29 -12.19
C ALA A 409 6.33 -18.64 -12.34
N GLU A 410 7.06 -19.75 -12.45
CA GLU A 410 6.50 -21.10 -12.52
C GLU A 410 5.72 -21.45 -11.24
N ALA A 411 6.29 -21.17 -10.06
CA ALA A 411 5.59 -21.35 -8.78
C ALA A 411 4.31 -20.51 -8.73
N PHE A 412 4.38 -19.21 -9.06
CA PHE A 412 3.20 -18.34 -9.06
C PHE A 412 2.15 -18.78 -10.09
N ILE A 413 2.53 -19.26 -11.27
CA ILE A 413 1.57 -19.77 -12.29
C ILE A 413 0.83 -21.01 -11.77
N LYS A 414 1.53 -21.95 -11.13
CA LYS A 414 0.90 -23.15 -10.52
C LYS A 414 -0.06 -22.74 -9.40
N ILE A 415 0.40 -21.90 -8.48
CA ILE A 415 -0.38 -21.40 -7.33
C ILE A 415 -1.62 -20.62 -7.79
N ASN A 416 -1.51 -19.77 -8.82
CA ASN A 416 -2.62 -18.95 -9.32
C ASN A 416 -3.50 -19.67 -10.38
N ASN A 417 -3.34 -20.98 -10.58
CA ASN A 417 -4.15 -21.74 -11.54
C ASN A 417 -5.63 -21.87 -11.09
N ARG A 418 -5.91 -21.77 -9.78
CA ARG A 418 -7.29 -21.78 -9.25
C ARG A 418 -8.06 -20.50 -9.63
N LYS A 419 -9.39 -20.58 -9.60
CA LYS A 419 -10.31 -19.43 -9.65
C LYS A 419 -11.35 -19.53 -8.54
N VAL A 420 -11.90 -18.38 -8.15
CA VAL A 420 -12.92 -18.26 -7.10
C VAL A 420 -14.16 -19.08 -7.46
N ASN A 421 -14.70 -19.84 -6.51
CA ASN A 421 -15.89 -20.65 -6.70
C ASN A 421 -17.09 -19.78 -7.08
N LYS A 422 -17.67 -20.05 -8.26
CA LYS A 422 -18.80 -19.30 -8.83
C LYS A 422 -20.04 -19.32 -7.92
N LYS A 423 -20.20 -20.33 -7.06
CA LYS A 423 -21.28 -20.40 -6.07
C LYS A 423 -21.24 -19.26 -5.05
N PHE A 424 -20.07 -18.70 -4.73
CA PHE A 424 -19.97 -17.59 -3.76
C PHE A 424 -20.81 -16.37 -4.17
N LEU A 425 -21.04 -16.17 -5.47
CA LEU A 425 -21.88 -15.08 -5.99
C LEU A 425 -23.36 -15.21 -5.59
N ASN A 426 -23.82 -16.41 -5.22
CA ASN A 426 -25.16 -16.66 -4.69
C ASN A 426 -25.34 -16.10 -3.25
N TYR A 427 -24.28 -15.52 -2.67
CA TYR A 427 -24.25 -15.00 -1.31
C TYR A 427 -23.73 -13.56 -1.23
N VAL A 428 -23.61 -12.88 -2.37
CA VAL A 428 -23.28 -11.44 -2.47
C VAL A 428 -24.56 -10.64 -2.63
N ASN A 429 -24.72 -9.55 -1.86
CA ASN A 429 -25.82 -8.59 -2.03
C ASN A 429 -25.31 -7.15 -2.06
N GLU A 430 -25.28 -6.54 -3.24
CA GLU A 430 -24.82 -5.16 -3.51
C GLU A 430 -25.56 -4.05 -2.76
N ASP A 431 -26.79 -4.28 -2.29
CA ASP A 431 -27.53 -3.28 -1.52
C ASP A 431 -27.03 -3.18 -0.07
N LYS A 432 -26.39 -4.24 0.44
CA LYS A 432 -25.71 -4.26 1.75
C LYS A 432 -24.21 -4.01 1.64
N LEU A 433 -23.57 -4.58 0.61
CA LEU A 433 -22.12 -4.65 0.41
C LEU A 433 -21.38 -3.32 0.68
N THR A 434 -20.62 -3.24 1.77
CA THR A 434 -19.68 -2.14 2.04
C THR A 434 -18.30 -2.44 1.44
N GLY A 435 -17.92 -3.71 1.35
CA GLY A 435 -16.74 -4.16 0.62
C GLY A 435 -16.63 -5.67 0.51
N TYR A 436 -15.67 -6.16 -0.28
CA TYR A 436 -15.27 -7.57 -0.28
C TYR A 436 -13.77 -7.72 -0.50
N MET A 437 -13.24 -8.89 -0.15
CA MET A 437 -11.94 -9.42 -0.57
C MET A 437 -12.14 -10.85 -1.07
N ALA A 438 -11.78 -11.12 -2.32
CA ALA A 438 -11.81 -12.43 -2.94
C ALA A 438 -10.38 -12.88 -3.25
N TYR A 439 -10.03 -14.12 -2.92
CA TYR A 439 -8.77 -14.72 -3.35
C TYR A 439 -8.98 -16.14 -3.84
N ALA A 440 -8.09 -16.61 -4.71
CA ALA A 440 -8.02 -17.97 -5.20
C ALA A 440 -6.57 -18.38 -5.49
N LEU A 441 -6.04 -19.27 -4.64
CA LEU A 441 -4.82 -20.03 -4.87
C LEU A 441 -5.16 -21.52 -4.89
N ASP A 442 -4.40 -22.34 -5.60
CA ASP A 442 -4.54 -23.79 -5.51
C ASP A 442 -3.78 -24.30 -4.27
N THR A 443 -4.50 -24.81 -3.27
CA THR A 443 -3.88 -25.27 -2.02
C THR A 443 -2.84 -26.36 -2.24
N LYS A 444 -3.04 -27.28 -3.20
CA LYS A 444 -2.09 -28.38 -3.43
C LYS A 444 -0.80 -27.83 -4.03
N ALA A 445 -0.92 -26.99 -5.07
CA ALA A 445 0.25 -26.33 -5.67
C ALA A 445 0.96 -25.39 -4.68
N TYR A 446 0.21 -24.68 -3.82
CA TYR A 446 0.78 -23.82 -2.78
C TYR A 446 1.62 -24.63 -1.80
N LEU A 447 1.08 -25.70 -1.22
CA LEU A 447 1.80 -26.53 -0.25
C LEU A 447 3.02 -27.24 -0.88
N GLN A 448 2.98 -27.57 -2.17
CA GLN A 448 4.08 -28.21 -2.91
C GLN A 448 5.21 -27.25 -3.35
N GLU A 449 4.92 -25.96 -3.52
CA GLU A 449 5.92 -24.95 -3.87
C GLU A 449 6.39 -24.15 -2.64
N TYR A 450 5.60 -24.10 -1.56
CA TYR A 450 5.88 -23.36 -0.32
C TYR A 450 7.26 -23.67 0.31
N PRO A 451 7.71 -24.93 0.45
CA PRO A 451 9.03 -25.20 1.04
C PRO A 451 10.18 -24.60 0.22
N LYS A 452 10.06 -24.59 -1.11
CA LYS A 452 11.05 -23.96 -2.01
C LYS A 452 11.06 -22.45 -1.85
N LEU A 453 9.88 -21.83 -1.71
CA LEU A 453 9.73 -20.40 -1.46
C LEU A 453 10.30 -19.99 -0.08
N ILE A 454 10.17 -20.83 0.93
CA ILE A 454 10.78 -20.64 2.26
C ILE A 454 12.31 -20.79 2.21
N ASN A 455 12.83 -21.87 1.60
CA ASN A 455 14.27 -22.08 1.46
C ASN A 455 14.93 -20.94 0.67
N ARG A 456 14.28 -20.46 -0.41
CA ARG A 456 14.69 -19.28 -1.20
C ARG A 456 14.82 -17.99 -0.37
N MET A 457 14.04 -17.85 0.71
CA MET A 457 13.98 -16.68 1.58
C MET A 457 14.89 -16.78 2.81
N TYR A 458 15.06 -17.98 3.37
CA TYR A 458 15.73 -18.23 4.66
C TYR A 458 17.00 -19.09 4.59
N GLY A 459 17.20 -19.87 3.53
CA GLY A 459 18.36 -20.77 3.36
C GLY A 459 19.71 -20.06 3.16
N SER A 460 19.72 -18.73 3.19
CA SER A 460 20.93 -17.89 3.31
C SER A 460 21.39 -17.68 4.75
N ILE A 461 20.58 -18.07 5.74
CA ILE A 461 20.87 -17.97 7.18
C ILE A 461 20.74 -19.33 7.88
N TYR A 462 19.61 -20.00 7.64
CA TYR A 462 19.15 -21.20 8.33
C TYR A 462 19.06 -22.36 7.34
N LYS A 463 20.17 -22.65 6.66
CA LYS A 463 20.13 -23.57 5.52
C LYS A 463 19.71 -24.97 5.97
N ASP A 464 20.43 -25.53 6.93
CA ASP A 464 20.24 -26.93 7.35
C ASP A 464 18.91 -27.08 8.12
N GLU A 465 18.46 -26.05 8.83
CA GLU A 465 17.14 -26.03 9.49
C GLU A 465 15.99 -25.82 8.50
N ALA A 466 16.16 -25.01 7.45
CA ALA A 466 15.14 -24.81 6.41
C ALA A 466 15.03 -26.01 5.46
N ASP A 467 16.15 -26.67 5.15
CA ASP A 467 16.17 -27.97 4.44
C ASP A 467 15.47 -29.04 5.31
N MET A 468 15.82 -29.17 6.59
CA MET A 468 15.17 -30.13 7.51
C MET A 468 13.67 -29.84 7.73
N ALA A 469 13.28 -28.58 7.89
CA ALA A 469 11.87 -28.18 8.01
C ALA A 469 11.10 -28.41 6.69
N THR A 470 11.75 -28.25 5.54
CA THR A 470 11.21 -28.55 4.21
C THR A 470 10.90 -30.05 4.07
N ASP A 471 11.86 -30.91 4.43
CA ASP A 471 11.69 -32.36 4.39
C ASP A 471 10.62 -32.83 5.37
N LEU A 472 10.61 -32.31 6.60
CA LEU A 472 9.61 -32.64 7.61
C LEU A 472 8.19 -32.22 7.20
N PHE A 473 8.04 -31.02 6.62
CA PHE A 473 6.76 -30.53 6.11
C PHE A 473 6.25 -31.41 4.96
N SER A 474 7.14 -31.78 4.02
CA SER A 474 6.82 -32.61 2.86
C SER A 474 6.55 -34.07 3.23
N LEU A 475 7.11 -34.57 4.34
CA LEU A 475 6.90 -35.93 4.84
C LEU A 475 5.60 -36.08 5.65
N LEU A 476 5.23 -35.07 6.44
CA LEU A 476 4.07 -35.12 7.34
C LEU A 476 2.75 -34.71 6.70
N LEU A 477 2.77 -33.98 5.58
CA LEU A 477 1.58 -33.33 5.02
C LEU A 477 1.08 -34.00 3.72
N ASP A 478 -0.07 -34.67 3.79
CA ASP A 478 -0.83 -35.05 2.58
C ASP A 478 -1.51 -33.80 2.01
N GLU A 479 -0.85 -33.11 1.08
CA GLU A 479 -1.35 -31.86 0.50
C GLU A 479 -2.61 -32.10 -0.36
N GLU A 480 -2.84 -33.33 -0.81
CA GLU A 480 -4.07 -33.69 -1.51
C GLU A 480 -5.26 -33.85 -0.55
N ALA A 481 -5.05 -34.43 0.65
CA ALA A 481 -6.07 -34.45 1.70
C ALA A 481 -6.35 -33.03 2.21
N VAL A 482 -5.30 -32.24 2.50
CA VAL A 482 -5.46 -30.86 2.98
C VAL A 482 -6.17 -29.98 1.96
N SER A 483 -5.80 -30.08 0.68
CA SER A 483 -6.47 -29.32 -0.38
C SER A 483 -7.94 -29.71 -0.55
N LYS A 484 -8.35 -30.97 -0.28
CA LYS A 484 -9.77 -31.35 -0.25
C LYS A 484 -10.54 -30.73 0.92
N VAL A 485 -9.90 -30.53 2.08
CA VAL A 485 -10.54 -29.85 3.22
C VAL A 485 -10.66 -28.35 2.97
N ILE A 486 -9.60 -27.68 2.50
CA ILE A 486 -9.58 -26.24 2.17
C ILE A 486 -9.05 -26.06 0.75
N LYS A 487 -9.92 -25.70 -0.20
CA LYS A 487 -9.56 -25.64 -1.63
C LYS A 487 -8.69 -24.47 -2.05
N GLY A 488 -8.54 -23.46 -1.20
CA GLY A 488 -7.65 -22.31 -1.41
C GLY A 488 -8.30 -21.09 -2.08
N ASP A 489 -9.62 -21.13 -2.31
CA ASP A 489 -10.41 -19.96 -2.67
C ASP A 489 -11.38 -19.56 -1.55
N ALA A 490 -11.49 -18.24 -1.36
CA ALA A 490 -12.40 -17.64 -0.40
C ALA A 490 -12.96 -16.30 -0.89
N LEU A 491 -14.11 -15.92 -0.34
CA LEU A 491 -14.71 -14.60 -0.47
C LEU A 491 -15.08 -14.09 0.93
N PHE A 492 -14.42 -13.04 1.37
CA PHE A 492 -14.81 -12.26 2.54
C PHE A 492 -15.71 -11.10 2.08
N ILE A 493 -16.91 -11.01 2.65
CA ILE A 493 -17.92 -9.99 2.39
C ILE A 493 -18.07 -9.15 3.66
N PHE A 494 -18.05 -7.83 3.51
CA PHE A 494 -18.27 -6.88 4.58
C PHE A 494 -19.51 -6.03 4.27
N ASN A 495 -20.56 -6.19 5.06
CA ASN A 495 -21.81 -5.44 4.93
C ASN A 495 -21.75 -4.07 5.65
N GLY A 496 -20.75 -3.87 6.53
CA GLY A 496 -20.49 -2.60 7.23
C GLY A 496 -20.53 -2.77 8.74
N LEU A 497 -20.92 -1.72 9.46
CA LEU A 497 -21.06 -1.74 10.92
C LEU A 497 -22.53 -1.86 11.33
N LYS A 498 -22.79 -2.68 12.36
CA LYS A 498 -24.10 -2.93 12.99
C LYS A 498 -24.00 -2.66 14.48
N GLN A 499 -25.00 -1.99 15.06
CA GLN A 499 -25.15 -1.92 16.52
C GLN A 499 -25.88 -3.15 17.02
N ASN A 500 -25.30 -3.79 18.04
CA ASN A 500 -25.88 -4.91 18.78
C ASN A 500 -26.03 -4.50 20.25
N GLU A 501 -27.05 -5.01 20.93
CA GLU A 501 -27.17 -4.86 22.38
C GLU A 501 -26.45 -6.05 23.04
N VAL A 502 -25.36 -5.75 23.75
CA VAL A 502 -24.48 -6.73 24.39
C VAL A 502 -24.74 -6.71 25.88
N THR A 503 -25.16 -7.86 26.40
CA THR A 503 -25.42 -8.10 27.81
C THR A 503 -24.12 -8.39 28.55
N TYR A 504 -23.83 -7.66 29.62
CA TYR A 504 -22.67 -7.85 30.48
C TYR A 504 -23.09 -7.94 31.95
N LYS A 505 -22.35 -8.73 32.72
CA LYS A 505 -22.47 -8.76 34.18
C LYS A 505 -21.58 -7.66 34.76
N THR A 506 -22.10 -6.94 35.74
CA THR A 506 -21.34 -5.99 36.56
C THR A 506 -21.79 -6.15 38.01
N TYR A 507 -21.03 -5.58 38.93
CA TYR A 507 -21.46 -5.47 40.32
C TYR A 507 -22.13 -4.11 40.51
N GLU A 508 -23.33 -4.12 41.09
CA GLU A 508 -23.86 -2.94 41.78
C GLU A 508 -23.58 -3.12 43.28
N TYR A 509 -23.42 -1.98 43.96
CA TYR A 509 -23.05 -1.94 45.37
C TYR A 509 -24.28 -1.50 46.16
N ASN A 510 -24.71 -2.33 47.11
CA ASN A 510 -25.83 -1.99 47.96
C ASN A 510 -25.31 -1.08 49.09
N GLU A 511 -25.73 0.18 49.08
CA GLU A 511 -25.24 1.21 50.01
C GLU A 511 -25.68 0.96 51.47
N ASP A 512 -26.78 0.21 51.69
CA ASP A 512 -27.30 -0.09 53.03
C ASP A 512 -26.53 -1.23 53.74
N ASN A 513 -25.98 -2.18 52.99
CA ASN A 513 -25.36 -3.40 53.57
C ASN A 513 -23.96 -3.75 53.04
N PHE A 514 -23.39 -2.96 52.13
CA PHE A 514 -22.04 -3.11 51.56
C PHE A 514 -21.82 -4.41 50.74
N GLU A 515 -22.89 -5.13 50.35
CA GLU A 515 -22.81 -6.32 49.51
C GLU A 515 -22.73 -5.99 48.00
N LYS A 516 -22.31 -6.98 47.20
CA LYS A 516 -22.04 -6.85 45.75
C LYS A 516 -23.01 -7.69 44.93
N ASP A 517 -24.13 -7.10 44.54
CA ASP A 517 -25.10 -7.78 43.68
C ASP A 517 -24.60 -7.89 42.23
N THR A 518 -24.65 -9.11 41.69
CA THR A 518 -24.21 -9.38 40.31
C THR A 518 -25.34 -9.06 39.32
N VAL A 519 -25.50 -7.77 39.04
CA VAL A 519 -26.53 -7.27 38.12
C VAL A 519 -26.15 -7.49 36.65
N THR A 520 -27.16 -7.63 35.81
CA THR A 520 -27.02 -7.89 34.38
C THR A 520 -27.48 -6.65 33.61
N LYS A 521 -26.54 -5.93 33.00
CA LYS A 521 -26.78 -4.69 32.23
C LYS A 521 -26.59 -4.93 30.74
N THR A 522 -27.22 -4.11 29.92
CA THR A 522 -27.01 -4.08 28.46
C THR A 522 -26.27 -2.81 28.05
N LYS A 523 -25.36 -2.92 27.09
CA LYS A 523 -24.71 -1.79 26.41
C LYS A 523 -24.94 -1.89 24.91
N LYS A 524 -24.98 -0.75 24.21
CA LYS A 524 -24.93 -0.73 22.74
C LYS A 524 -23.48 -0.79 22.29
N GLU A 525 -23.15 -1.86 21.57
CA GLU A 525 -21.82 -2.14 21.07
C GLU A 525 -21.87 -2.21 19.54
N THR A 526 -20.85 -1.67 18.86
CA THR A 526 -20.81 -1.66 17.39
C THR A 526 -19.88 -2.74 16.90
N SER A 527 -20.38 -3.63 16.04
CA SER A 527 -19.65 -4.78 15.51
C SER A 527 -19.65 -4.75 13.97
N PRO A 528 -18.63 -5.35 13.31
CA PRO A 528 -18.68 -5.58 11.88
C PRO A 528 -19.74 -6.64 11.51
N ASP A 529 -20.57 -6.34 10.51
CA ASP A 529 -21.42 -7.31 9.82
C ASP A 529 -20.63 -7.88 8.63
N PHE A 530 -20.25 -9.16 8.73
CA PHE A 530 -19.42 -9.83 7.73
C PHE A 530 -19.80 -11.30 7.51
N LEU A 531 -19.45 -11.81 6.33
CA LEU A 531 -19.58 -13.20 5.92
C LEU A 531 -18.33 -13.65 5.15
N LEU A 532 -17.62 -14.65 5.66
CA LEU A 532 -16.54 -15.35 5.00
C LEU A 532 -17.08 -16.66 4.39
N LEU A 533 -16.74 -16.90 3.12
CA LEU A 533 -17.00 -18.14 2.38
C LEU A 533 -15.67 -18.79 2.01
N VAL A 534 -15.53 -20.10 2.23
CA VAL A 534 -14.36 -20.90 1.82
C VAL A 534 -14.82 -22.21 1.20
N SER A 535 -14.25 -22.60 0.05
CA SER A 535 -14.65 -23.84 -0.64
C SER A 535 -14.05 -25.09 0.02
N THR A 536 -14.85 -26.15 0.17
CA THR A 536 -14.47 -27.44 0.78
C THR A 536 -15.08 -28.63 0.01
N GLU A 537 -14.34 -29.73 -0.08
CA GLU A 537 -14.80 -31.00 -0.66
C GLU A 537 -14.81 -32.15 0.36
N ASP A 538 -14.03 -32.04 1.45
CA ASP A 538 -13.97 -33.02 2.53
C ASP A 538 -14.24 -32.40 3.90
N THR A 539 -15.44 -32.65 4.42
CA THR A 539 -15.91 -32.15 5.72
C THR A 539 -15.58 -33.09 6.88
N ARG A 540 -14.95 -34.26 6.65
CA ARG A 540 -14.79 -35.30 7.69
C ARG A 540 -13.93 -34.84 8.88
N LEU A 541 -12.90 -34.02 8.63
CA LEU A 541 -12.09 -33.42 9.69
C LEU A 541 -12.86 -32.30 10.41
N LEU A 542 -13.51 -31.42 9.64
CA LEU A 542 -14.30 -30.30 10.16
C LEU A 542 -15.42 -30.79 11.09
N ASN A 543 -16.18 -31.80 10.68
CA ASN A 543 -17.27 -32.39 11.46
C ASN A 543 -16.77 -33.01 12.78
N LYS A 544 -15.55 -33.60 12.80
CA LYS A 544 -14.92 -34.07 14.05
C LYS A 544 -14.55 -32.92 14.97
N LEU A 545 -13.99 -31.83 14.45
CA LEU A 545 -13.65 -30.63 15.22
C LEU A 545 -14.91 -29.95 15.78
N ILE A 546 -15.98 -29.89 15.00
CA ILE A 546 -17.29 -29.38 15.42
C ILE A 546 -17.88 -30.23 16.55
N ALA A 547 -17.94 -31.56 16.39
CA ALA A 547 -18.44 -32.47 17.41
C ALA A 547 -17.61 -32.43 18.70
N TYR A 548 -16.28 -32.28 18.59
CA TYR A 548 -15.40 -32.04 19.74
C TYR A 548 -15.68 -30.68 20.40
N GLY A 549 -15.91 -29.63 19.61
CA GLY A 549 -16.26 -28.30 20.09
C GLY A 549 -17.58 -28.25 20.86
N VAL A 550 -18.60 -28.96 20.36
CA VAL A 550 -19.88 -29.17 21.06
C VAL A 550 -19.66 -29.95 22.36
N LYS A 551 -18.92 -31.06 22.33
CA LYS A 551 -18.56 -31.84 23.54
C LYS A 551 -17.78 -31.03 24.59
N LYS A 552 -17.09 -29.96 24.18
CA LYS A 552 -16.32 -29.05 25.05
C LYS A 552 -17.08 -27.76 25.41
N ASN A 553 -18.34 -27.61 25.00
CA ASN A 553 -19.15 -26.40 25.19
C ASN A 553 -18.53 -25.10 24.59
N VAL A 554 -17.54 -25.22 23.69
CA VAL A 554 -16.96 -24.08 22.96
C VAL A 554 -17.79 -23.71 21.72
N VAL A 555 -18.65 -24.63 21.28
CA VAL A 555 -19.63 -24.46 20.21
C VAL A 555 -21.02 -24.89 20.70
N LYS A 556 -22.06 -24.10 20.44
CA LYS A 556 -23.46 -24.55 20.53
C LYS A 556 -23.91 -25.06 19.16
N ASP A 557 -24.65 -26.16 19.17
CA ASP A 557 -25.38 -26.66 18.00
C ASP A 557 -26.73 -25.93 17.88
N GLN A 558 -27.03 -25.36 16.72
CA GLN A 558 -28.30 -24.70 16.39
C GLN A 558 -29.02 -25.48 15.25
N HIS A 559 -28.82 -26.80 15.19
CA HIS A 559 -29.35 -27.81 14.26
C HIS A 559 -28.90 -27.70 12.79
N SER A 560 -28.89 -26.49 12.22
CA SER A 560 -28.50 -26.24 10.82
C SER A 560 -27.29 -25.31 10.70
N TYR A 561 -26.90 -24.66 11.78
CA TYR A 561 -25.70 -23.84 11.92
C TYR A 561 -25.18 -23.97 13.36
N TYR A 562 -24.05 -23.33 13.63
CA TYR A 562 -23.33 -23.40 14.89
C TYR A 562 -23.00 -21.99 15.42
N GLU A 563 -22.81 -21.87 16.73
CA GLU A 563 -22.47 -20.61 17.42
C GLU A 563 -21.25 -20.80 18.33
N ILE A 564 -20.19 -20.02 18.09
CA ILE A 564 -18.97 -20.06 18.89
C ILE A 564 -19.23 -19.34 20.22
N SER A 565 -19.00 -20.05 21.34
CA SER A 565 -19.55 -19.68 22.66
C SER A 565 -18.52 -19.22 23.68
N THR A 566 -17.22 -19.44 23.43
CA THR A 566 -16.13 -19.17 24.40
C THR A 566 -15.10 -18.13 23.94
N LEU A 567 -15.32 -17.50 22.79
CA LEU A 567 -14.56 -16.31 22.42
C LEU A 567 -15.02 -15.13 23.28
N LYS A 568 -14.08 -14.44 23.93
CA LYS A 568 -14.32 -13.15 24.61
C LYS A 568 -14.48 -11.99 23.61
N THR A 569 -15.12 -12.22 22.47
CA THR A 569 -15.32 -11.20 21.42
C THR A 569 -16.58 -10.36 21.70
N PRO A 570 -16.58 -9.05 21.37
CA PRO A 570 -17.74 -8.17 21.50
C PRO A 570 -18.83 -8.43 20.43
N MET A 571 -18.83 -9.61 19.83
CA MET A 571 -19.76 -10.03 18.78
C MET A 571 -19.88 -11.56 18.78
N PRO A 572 -21.08 -12.12 18.52
CA PRO A 572 -21.24 -13.54 18.28
C PRO A 572 -20.65 -13.93 16.92
N LEU A 573 -20.18 -15.18 16.81
CA LEU A 573 -19.72 -15.76 15.55
C LEU A 573 -20.50 -17.04 15.25
N TYR A 574 -21.12 -17.07 14.07
CA TYR A 574 -21.88 -18.21 13.57
C TYR A 574 -21.13 -18.86 12.42
N PHE A 575 -21.26 -20.18 12.28
CA PHE A 575 -20.73 -20.89 11.12
C PHE A 575 -21.63 -22.05 10.67
N ALA A 576 -21.50 -22.43 9.41
CA ALA A 576 -22.18 -23.58 8.82
C ALA A 576 -21.34 -24.19 7.69
N ILE A 577 -21.64 -25.43 7.30
CA ILE A 577 -21.07 -26.04 6.09
C ILE A 577 -22.25 -26.44 5.20
N HIS A 578 -22.36 -25.83 4.03
CA HIS A 578 -23.50 -25.99 3.13
C HIS A 578 -23.06 -25.90 1.66
N ASP A 579 -23.63 -26.74 0.79
CA ASP A 579 -23.35 -26.81 -0.66
C ASP A 579 -21.85 -26.84 -1.09
N GLY A 580 -20.97 -27.40 -0.24
CA GLY A 580 -19.51 -27.45 -0.46
C GLY A 580 -18.77 -26.16 -0.08
N ILE A 581 -19.37 -25.35 0.79
CA ILE A 581 -18.85 -24.06 1.25
C ILE A 581 -18.91 -24.03 2.78
N ILE A 582 -17.81 -23.61 3.41
CA ILE A 582 -17.75 -23.22 4.82
C ILE A 582 -18.15 -21.74 4.89
N PHE A 583 -19.17 -21.43 5.69
CA PHE A 583 -19.62 -20.07 5.98
C PHE A 583 -19.23 -19.70 7.41
N VAL A 584 -18.67 -18.51 7.62
CA VAL A 584 -18.40 -17.94 8.96
C VAL A 584 -18.81 -16.47 8.96
N GLY A 585 -19.64 -16.02 9.91
CA GLY A 585 -20.10 -14.63 9.93
C GLY A 585 -20.77 -14.20 11.23
N THR A 586 -21.04 -12.90 11.35
CA THR A 586 -21.60 -12.28 12.58
C THR A 586 -23.12 -12.12 12.55
N ASN A 587 -23.77 -12.39 11.42
CA ASN A 587 -25.20 -12.15 11.22
C ASN A 587 -26.00 -13.47 11.20
N VAL A 588 -26.75 -13.72 12.28
CA VAL A 588 -27.52 -14.97 12.47
C VAL A 588 -28.66 -15.14 11.47
N ASP A 589 -29.27 -14.05 11.00
CA ASP A 589 -30.40 -14.12 10.07
C ASP A 589 -29.92 -14.32 8.62
N GLU A 590 -28.75 -13.78 8.28
CA GLU A 590 -28.01 -14.15 7.07
C GLU A 590 -27.62 -15.64 7.09
N MET A 591 -27.09 -16.15 8.21
CA MET A 591 -26.76 -17.58 8.37
C MET A 591 -28.00 -18.48 8.21
N LYS A 592 -29.13 -18.13 8.85
CA LYS A 592 -30.42 -18.84 8.66
C LYS A 592 -30.89 -18.82 7.21
N GLN A 593 -30.76 -17.69 6.50
CA GLN A 593 -31.13 -17.59 5.08
C GLN A 593 -30.22 -18.43 4.17
N ILE A 594 -28.93 -18.55 4.49
CA ILE A 594 -27.98 -19.38 3.75
C ILE A 594 -28.36 -20.86 3.84
N VAL A 595 -28.52 -21.39 5.05
CA VAL A 595 -28.76 -22.84 5.26
C VAL A 595 -30.16 -23.28 4.80
N ASN A 596 -31.15 -22.37 4.82
CA ASN A 596 -32.49 -22.62 4.29
C ASN A 596 -32.63 -22.34 2.78
N ASN A 597 -31.55 -21.94 2.08
CA ASN A 597 -31.57 -21.56 0.64
C ASN A 597 -32.51 -20.38 0.30
N GLN A 598 -32.67 -19.44 1.24
CA GLN A 598 -33.53 -18.26 1.13
C GLN A 598 -32.77 -16.95 0.86
N TYR A 599 -31.43 -17.01 0.79
CA TYR A 599 -30.58 -15.83 0.63
C TYR A 599 -30.88 -15.06 -0.67
N GLN A 600 -31.06 -13.74 -0.54
CA GLN A 600 -31.37 -12.86 -1.67
C GLN A 600 -30.08 -12.29 -2.27
N ALA A 601 -29.51 -13.01 -3.24
CA ALA A 601 -28.32 -12.58 -3.97
C ALA A 601 -28.60 -11.43 -4.95
N LYS A 602 -27.65 -10.49 -5.06
CA LYS A 602 -27.66 -9.39 -6.01
C LYS A 602 -26.22 -8.98 -6.34
N VAL A 603 -25.76 -9.27 -7.56
CA VAL A 603 -24.42 -8.90 -8.02
C VAL A 603 -24.38 -8.50 -9.51
N SER A 604 -23.83 -7.32 -9.76
CA SER A 604 -23.61 -6.69 -11.07
C SER A 604 -22.53 -7.39 -11.89
N ALA A 605 -22.35 -6.92 -13.13
CA ALA A 605 -21.22 -7.32 -13.95
C ALA A 605 -19.86 -6.86 -13.37
N LYS A 606 -19.76 -5.65 -12.80
CA LYS A 606 -18.49 -5.07 -12.31
C LYS A 606 -17.86 -5.97 -11.23
N HIS A 607 -18.65 -6.31 -10.19
CA HIS A 607 -18.15 -7.16 -9.11
C HIS A 607 -18.03 -8.64 -9.51
N ARG A 608 -19.00 -9.21 -10.25
CA ARG A 608 -18.91 -10.60 -10.74
C ARG A 608 -17.62 -10.84 -11.54
N ASP A 609 -17.30 -9.94 -12.46
CA ASP A 609 -16.13 -10.11 -13.32
C ASP A 609 -14.82 -9.91 -12.54
N ALA A 610 -14.77 -8.95 -11.61
CA ALA A 610 -13.62 -8.75 -10.73
C ALA A 610 -13.33 -10.00 -9.87
N ILE A 611 -14.37 -10.56 -9.23
CA ILE A 611 -14.28 -11.74 -8.35
C ILE A 611 -13.88 -13.00 -9.15
N LEU A 612 -14.43 -13.22 -10.35
CA LEU A 612 -14.23 -14.47 -11.09
C LEU A 612 -13.03 -14.50 -12.04
N LYS A 613 -12.55 -13.35 -12.54
CA LYS A 613 -11.47 -13.31 -13.55
C LYS A 613 -10.08 -13.19 -12.92
N SER A 614 -10.00 -12.57 -11.74
CA SER A 614 -8.77 -12.31 -10.99
C SER A 614 -8.42 -13.45 -10.04
N ASN A 615 -7.17 -13.53 -9.57
CA ASN A 615 -6.77 -14.42 -8.47
C ASN A 615 -6.82 -13.74 -7.10
N PHE A 616 -6.79 -12.41 -7.10
CA PHE A 616 -7.07 -11.56 -5.96
C PHE A 616 -7.91 -10.39 -6.46
N SER A 617 -8.98 -10.03 -5.75
CA SER A 617 -9.68 -8.78 -5.98
C SER A 617 -10.30 -8.26 -4.69
N ALA A 618 -10.41 -6.94 -4.58
CA ALA A 618 -11.10 -6.29 -3.49
C ALA A 618 -11.99 -5.15 -4.00
N TYR A 619 -12.96 -4.78 -3.18
CA TYR A 619 -13.82 -3.62 -3.37
C TYR A 619 -14.10 -3.01 -2.00
N PHE A 620 -14.16 -1.68 -1.93
CA PHE A 620 -14.49 -0.96 -0.70
C PHE A 620 -15.16 0.38 -1.01
N SER A 621 -16.34 0.61 -0.44
CA SER A 621 -17.05 1.89 -0.50
C SER A 621 -16.89 2.62 0.84
N ALA A 622 -15.88 3.48 0.93
CA ALA A 622 -15.61 4.31 2.13
C ALA A 622 -16.88 5.06 2.60
N LYS A 623 -17.63 5.58 1.64
CA LYS A 623 -18.90 6.29 1.84
C LYS A 623 -19.99 5.47 2.51
N ARG A 624 -19.99 4.13 2.37
CA ARG A 624 -20.93 3.24 3.08
C ARG A 624 -20.61 3.06 4.56
N LEU A 625 -19.44 3.53 5.05
CA LEU A 625 -19.11 3.61 6.48
C LEU A 625 -19.30 5.00 7.10
N ALA A 626 -19.36 6.06 6.32
CA ALA A 626 -19.49 7.42 6.83
C ALA A 626 -20.76 7.56 7.70
N GLY A 627 -20.60 8.12 8.90
CA GLY A 627 -21.66 8.24 9.91
C GLY A 627 -22.00 6.96 10.69
N LYS A 628 -21.36 5.81 10.40
CA LYS A 628 -21.57 4.55 11.13
C LYS A 628 -20.52 4.27 12.22
N ILE A 629 -19.42 5.03 12.24
CA ILE A 629 -18.40 4.95 13.30
C ILE A 629 -18.97 5.60 14.57
N PRO A 630 -19.02 4.91 15.72
CA PRO A 630 -19.69 5.41 16.92
C PRO A 630 -18.79 6.36 17.71
N ALA A 631 -19.37 7.44 18.24
CA ALA A 631 -18.60 8.49 18.91
C ALA A 631 -17.90 8.06 20.21
N ASN A 632 -18.41 7.03 20.89
CA ASN A 632 -17.77 6.47 22.09
C ASN A 632 -16.49 5.66 21.80
N GLY A 633 -16.16 5.41 20.53
CA GLY A 633 -14.91 4.76 20.10
C GLY A 633 -13.83 5.73 19.61
N VAL A 634 -14.05 7.05 19.65
CA VAL A 634 -13.11 8.07 19.16
C VAL A 634 -12.96 9.19 20.18
N THR A 635 -11.79 9.28 20.81
CA THR A 635 -11.50 10.21 21.92
C THR A 635 -11.68 11.69 21.56
N ASN A 636 -11.56 12.05 20.28
CA ASN A 636 -11.67 13.43 19.80
C ASN A 636 -12.86 13.60 18.81
N PRO A 637 -13.91 14.37 19.16
CA PRO A 637 -15.05 14.63 18.27
C PRO A 637 -14.66 15.29 16.94
N GLN A 638 -13.62 16.14 16.89
CA GLN A 638 -13.14 16.74 15.64
C GLN A 638 -12.54 15.66 14.72
N GLN A 639 -11.78 14.71 15.28
CA GLN A 639 -11.21 13.58 14.52
C GLN A 639 -12.31 12.71 13.91
N LEU A 640 -13.42 12.49 14.64
CA LEU A 640 -14.60 11.80 14.10
C LEU A 640 -15.25 12.59 12.94
N ILE A 641 -15.33 13.92 13.03
CA ILE A 641 -15.84 14.77 11.95
C ILE A 641 -14.92 14.70 10.72
N LYS A 642 -13.60 14.86 10.89
CA LYS A 642 -12.60 14.73 9.82
C LYS A 642 -12.70 13.39 9.10
N THR A 643 -12.69 12.29 9.87
CA THR A 643 -12.84 10.91 9.33
C THR A 643 -14.14 10.75 8.54
N ASN A 644 -15.27 11.25 9.04
CA ASN A 644 -16.55 11.16 8.33
C ASN A 644 -16.63 12.05 7.08
N THR A 645 -15.93 13.19 7.05
CA THR A 645 -15.79 14.02 5.84
C THR A 645 -14.96 13.30 4.78
N LEU A 646 -13.79 12.76 5.15
CA LEU A 646 -12.92 11.98 4.24
C LEU A 646 -13.63 10.73 3.69
N LEU A 647 -14.32 9.96 4.55
CA LEU A 647 -15.10 8.80 4.11
C LEU A 647 -16.24 9.18 3.14
N ASN A 648 -16.79 10.40 3.23
CA ASN A 648 -17.80 10.91 2.29
C ASN A 648 -17.22 11.46 0.99
N SER A 649 -15.97 11.96 1.00
CA SER A 649 -15.30 12.52 -0.18
C SER A 649 -14.67 11.43 -1.06
N LEU A 650 -14.22 10.33 -0.47
CA LEU A 650 -13.68 9.17 -1.17
C LEU A 650 -14.74 8.43 -2.01
N GLY A 651 -14.33 8.05 -3.22
CA GLY A 651 -15.09 7.22 -4.14
C GLY A 651 -15.03 5.73 -3.79
N ASP A 652 -15.66 4.93 -4.64
CA ASP A 652 -15.61 3.47 -4.52
C ASP A 652 -14.24 2.98 -5.02
N ILE A 653 -13.52 2.25 -4.16
CA ILE A 653 -12.17 1.73 -4.41
C ILE A 653 -12.25 0.27 -4.84
N TYR A 654 -11.46 -0.10 -5.83
CA TYR A 654 -11.35 -1.44 -6.40
C TYR A 654 -9.87 -1.85 -6.47
N LEU A 655 -9.61 -3.15 -6.31
CA LEU A 655 -8.30 -3.75 -6.52
C LEU A 655 -8.51 -5.06 -7.30
N LYS A 656 -7.67 -5.35 -8.28
CA LYS A 656 -7.64 -6.63 -9.00
C LYS A 656 -6.21 -7.07 -9.33
N SER A 657 -5.92 -8.36 -9.23
CA SER A 657 -4.76 -8.95 -9.90
C SER A 657 -5.11 -9.31 -11.35
N ASN A 658 -4.16 -9.06 -12.26
CA ASN A 658 -4.27 -9.51 -13.64
C ASN A 658 -3.74 -10.94 -13.77
N GLN A 659 -4.05 -11.60 -14.88
CA GLN A 659 -3.37 -12.83 -15.26
C GLN A 659 -1.89 -12.54 -15.59
N MET A 660 -1.00 -13.43 -15.15
CA MET A 660 0.44 -13.32 -15.43
C MET A 660 0.72 -13.39 -16.94
N LYS A 661 1.76 -12.69 -17.39
CA LYS A 661 2.21 -12.67 -18.78
C LYS A 661 3.69 -13.02 -18.83
N GLY A 662 3.99 -14.27 -19.17
CA GLY A 662 5.34 -14.82 -18.96
C GLY A 662 5.70 -14.73 -17.48
N ASN A 663 6.86 -14.15 -17.19
CA ASN A 663 7.35 -13.93 -15.82
C ASN A 663 6.88 -12.61 -15.18
N VAL A 664 5.96 -11.86 -15.80
CA VAL A 664 5.44 -10.61 -15.22
C VAL A 664 4.13 -10.86 -14.46
N PHE A 665 4.15 -10.57 -13.15
CA PHE A 665 2.95 -10.43 -12.32
C PHE A 665 2.49 -8.96 -12.34
N SER A 666 1.17 -8.72 -12.33
CA SER A 666 0.64 -7.34 -12.35
C SER A 666 -0.72 -7.23 -11.68
N GLY A 667 -1.03 -6.03 -11.21
CA GLY A 667 -2.30 -5.67 -10.59
C GLY A 667 -2.69 -4.23 -10.87
N GLU A 668 -3.86 -3.87 -10.38
CA GLU A 668 -4.43 -2.54 -10.55
C GLU A 668 -5.25 -2.18 -9.32
N ILE A 669 -5.09 -0.93 -8.86
CA ILE A 669 -5.98 -0.26 -7.92
C ILE A 669 -6.70 0.84 -8.70
N SER A 670 -8.01 1.02 -8.51
CA SER A 670 -8.74 2.15 -9.07
C SER A 670 -9.74 2.72 -8.07
N MET A 671 -10.00 4.02 -8.15
CA MET A 671 -10.99 4.73 -7.37
C MET A 671 -11.92 5.50 -8.32
N ASP A 672 -13.21 5.17 -8.30
CA ASP A 672 -14.24 5.85 -9.09
C ASP A 672 -14.32 7.33 -8.67
N ILE A 673 -14.46 8.25 -9.63
CA ILE A 673 -14.53 9.69 -9.37
C ILE A 673 -15.99 10.10 -9.07
N PRO A 674 -16.29 10.74 -7.92
CA PRO A 674 -17.64 11.22 -7.63
C PRO A 674 -18.10 12.26 -8.65
N ALA A 675 -19.29 12.08 -9.24
CA ALA A 675 -19.84 12.88 -10.35
C ALA A 675 -20.14 14.39 -10.06
N LYS A 676 -19.61 14.95 -8.96
CA LYS A 676 -19.52 16.39 -8.70
C LYS A 676 -18.14 16.97 -8.98
N GLN A 677 -17.12 16.12 -9.07
CA GLN A 677 -15.74 16.50 -9.34
C GLN A 677 -15.55 16.73 -10.85
N GLU A 678 -14.67 17.66 -11.17
CA GLU A 678 -14.45 18.09 -12.56
C GLU A 678 -13.55 17.12 -13.34
N ASN A 679 -12.49 16.62 -12.70
CA ASN A 679 -11.59 15.60 -13.23
C ASN A 679 -10.76 14.93 -12.11
N ALA A 680 -10.01 13.89 -12.49
CA ALA A 680 -9.15 13.09 -11.62
C ALA A 680 -8.09 13.90 -10.85
N LEU A 681 -7.40 14.84 -11.51
CA LEU A 681 -6.31 15.60 -10.89
C LEU A 681 -6.86 16.56 -9.83
N LYS A 682 -7.87 17.36 -10.18
CA LYS A 682 -8.57 18.26 -9.25
C LYS A 682 -9.16 17.49 -8.05
N TYR A 683 -9.71 16.29 -8.29
CA TYR A 683 -10.21 15.43 -7.23
C TYR A 683 -9.10 14.94 -6.29
N LEU A 684 -7.97 14.46 -6.82
CA LEU A 684 -6.82 14.00 -6.04
C LEU A 684 -6.28 15.11 -5.11
N PHE A 685 -6.18 16.35 -5.61
CA PHE A 685 -5.84 17.51 -4.78
C PHE A 685 -6.87 17.76 -3.67
N SER A 686 -8.17 17.70 -3.97
CA SER A 686 -9.22 17.91 -2.96
C SER A 686 -9.17 16.88 -1.81
N ILE A 687 -8.82 15.62 -2.10
CA ILE A 687 -8.61 14.59 -1.07
C ILE A 687 -7.39 14.93 -0.20
N ALA A 688 -6.27 15.34 -0.81
CA ALA A 688 -5.07 15.71 -0.06
C ALA A 688 -5.32 16.91 0.87
N GLU A 689 -6.05 17.92 0.40
CA GLU A 689 -6.44 19.07 1.22
C GLU A 689 -7.45 18.69 2.32
N ASP A 690 -8.35 17.74 2.08
CA ASP A 690 -9.28 17.23 3.10
C ASP A 690 -8.64 16.29 4.14
N VAL A 691 -7.40 15.83 3.91
CA VAL A 691 -6.57 15.08 4.87
C VAL A 691 -5.72 16.01 5.74
N GLU A 692 -5.37 17.21 5.26
CA GLU A 692 -4.59 18.19 6.03
C GLU A 692 -5.44 19.05 6.98
N LYS A 693 -6.71 19.32 6.61
CA LYS A 693 -7.67 20.13 7.40
C LYS A 693 -8.04 19.48 8.73
#